data_AF-A0A1D6HMH2-F1
#
_entry.id   AF-A0A1D6HMH2-F1
#
_cell.length_a   1.000
_cell.length_b   1.000
_cell.length_c   1.000
_cell.angle_alpha   90.00
_cell.angle_beta   90.00
_cell.angle_gamma   90.00
#
_symmetry.space_group_name_H-M   'P 1'
#
loop_
_entity.id
_entity.type
_entity.pdbx_description
1 polymer ?
#
loop_
_entity_poly.entity_id
_entity_poly.type
_entity_poly.pdbx_seq_one_letter_code
_entity_poly.pdbx_strand_id
1 'polypeptide(L)'
;MYLAYGWPQSIPLDPDNSDRVVLLRLLGRFLLAVCPASLHLWSAAQHRVRLARSDRSPESLSAHGYNAHAVWSPDAKTVAVLTSSFYLYVYKVQHLGKQLIVGGKQVPGLCLASISLIITEKVPLANGVAITSNFVCDNKSMLLGLSNGHVQVMSWNAEFSDSFKLGCSVCSSEKPTAVIDALVFDPASLRDNTNARPAPCCTGNSSIVHVELSVKLRLLVALYSGCRIALCTIGKKGLRQPGSIRVERWLDTDDAMCTSVASEQQILAVGCSRGVVELYDLAENTRHIRTISLYDWGYSVEDTGPVACISWTPDNCAFAVGWKFRGLTVWSVSGCRLMCTIRQTGSNSASSPMVKRCTLKFEPLMGGTSHIQWDDNGYKLFAVEENLSERVLAFSFAKCCLNRGLSGTTYSHQVLYGDDRILLVQPDDADELKILHLNVPISYISQNWPLLHVVASNDGMYLAVAGSHGLVLYDLRNKRWRFFGDVTQEQKIQCKGLLWLRKIVIVCNYVETSNTYELLFFPRYHLDYSSLLYRKPLLGRPIVMDVFQDYILVTYSPFDVHIFHVMISGELSPSSNPVLQLSTVRELSIMSPKSPPVSMRFIPEQNDKEVLKRDTNESYDLLSQQPSSLKRRVVLSKRFHGLTMVIRVCRCGTHHMEQVLLSKRIFCSWIRSLSLIARCILLVFFQTLVWLLVFPRGCPSQLRSFHALSLHLKPKQYCIVYYDISFRGTRLMKLCAWQICQQKNLTSLTV
;
A
#
# COMPACT_ATOMS: atom_id res chain seq x y z
N MET A 1 -8.14 -0.65 1.51
CA MET A 1 -8.43 -2.09 1.68
C MET A 1 -8.77 -2.64 0.31
N TYR A 2 -8.30 -3.84 -0.04
CA TYR A 2 -8.60 -4.54 -1.29
C TYR A 2 -9.58 -5.68 -1.01
N LEU A 3 -10.53 -5.90 -1.91
CA LEU A 3 -11.47 -7.01 -1.89
C LEU A 3 -11.49 -7.69 -3.26
N ALA A 4 -11.19 -8.99 -3.31
CA ALA A 4 -11.35 -9.74 -4.55
C ALA A 4 -12.84 -9.94 -4.87
N TYR A 5 -13.23 -9.82 -6.14
CA TYR A 5 -14.61 -10.05 -6.57
C TYR A 5 -14.66 -10.74 -7.94
N GLY A 6 -15.76 -11.47 -8.17
CA GLY A 6 -15.97 -12.22 -9.40
C GLY A 6 -15.07 -13.46 -9.53
N TRP A 7 -15.23 -14.16 -10.65
CA TRP A 7 -14.40 -15.30 -11.01
C TRP A 7 -13.12 -14.83 -11.73
N PRO A 8 -11.98 -15.52 -11.54
CA PRO A 8 -10.77 -15.20 -12.28
C PRO A 8 -11.01 -15.40 -13.77
N GLN A 9 -10.52 -14.44 -14.56
CA GLN A 9 -10.59 -14.51 -16.01
C GLN A 9 -9.38 -15.27 -16.54
N SER A 10 -9.58 -16.12 -17.53
CA SER A 10 -8.50 -16.87 -18.19
C SER A 10 -8.10 -16.16 -19.47
N ILE A 11 -6.83 -15.80 -19.58
CA ILE A 11 -6.20 -15.33 -20.81
C ILE A 11 -5.44 -16.52 -21.38
N PRO A 12 -5.87 -17.08 -22.52
CA PRO A 12 -5.20 -18.24 -23.10
C PRO A 12 -3.80 -17.85 -23.58
N LEU A 13 -2.83 -18.65 -23.15
CA LEU A 13 -1.56 -18.82 -23.84
C LEU A 13 -1.74 -20.06 -24.74
N ASP A 14 -1.08 -20.09 -25.90
CA ASP A 14 -1.38 -21.16 -26.87
C ASP A 14 -1.09 -22.55 -26.27
N PRO A 15 -1.99 -23.55 -26.48
CA PRO A 15 -1.97 -24.84 -25.77
C PRO A 15 -0.92 -25.82 -26.30
N ASP A 16 -0.32 -25.56 -27.46
CA ASP A 16 0.46 -26.57 -28.20
C ASP A 16 1.81 -26.93 -27.57
N ASN A 17 2.25 -26.19 -26.54
CA ASN A 17 3.37 -26.59 -25.70
C ASN A 17 3.04 -26.24 -24.24
N SER A 18 2.98 -27.26 -23.38
CA SER A 18 2.82 -27.14 -21.92
C SER A 18 4.10 -26.58 -21.27
N ASP A 19 4.57 -25.47 -21.81
CA ASP A 19 5.88 -24.92 -21.58
C ASP A 19 5.78 -23.78 -20.57
N ARG A 20 6.63 -23.85 -19.54
CA ARG A 20 6.64 -22.92 -18.40
C ARG A 20 6.78 -21.47 -18.87
N VAL A 21 5.89 -20.57 -18.43
CA VAL A 21 6.08 -19.13 -18.65
C VAL A 21 7.41 -18.68 -18.03
N VAL A 22 8.24 -18.04 -18.83
CA VAL A 22 9.57 -17.56 -18.45
C VAL A 22 9.48 -16.21 -17.74
N LEU A 23 8.65 -15.31 -18.29
CA LEU A 23 8.43 -13.99 -17.74
C LEU A 23 6.96 -13.61 -17.91
N LEU A 24 6.36 -13.11 -16.83
CA LEU A 24 5.11 -12.35 -16.88
C LEU A 24 5.39 -10.94 -16.36
N ARG A 25 5.24 -9.93 -17.22
CA ARG A 25 5.45 -8.53 -16.82
C ARG A 25 4.34 -7.64 -17.36
N LEU A 26 3.86 -6.75 -16.51
CA LEU A 26 2.86 -5.74 -16.85
C LEU A 26 3.50 -4.38 -16.67
N LEU A 27 3.43 -3.55 -17.71
CA LEU A 27 3.88 -2.16 -17.71
C LEU A 27 2.81 -1.32 -18.43
N GLY A 28 2.28 -0.30 -17.76
CA GLY A 28 1.25 0.54 -18.34
C GLY A 28 -0.02 -0.25 -18.63
N ARG A 29 -0.43 -0.24 -19.89
CA ARG A 29 -1.63 -0.92 -20.39
C ARG A 29 -1.31 -2.24 -21.10
N PHE A 30 -0.09 -2.75 -20.94
CA PHE A 30 0.42 -3.88 -21.71
C PHE A 30 0.93 -4.99 -20.79
N LEU A 31 0.60 -6.23 -21.15
CA LEU A 31 1.04 -7.44 -20.49
C LEU A 31 1.90 -8.22 -21.48
N LEU A 32 3.17 -8.42 -21.12
CA LEU A 32 4.11 -9.25 -21.85
C LEU A 32 4.21 -10.61 -21.17
N ALA A 33 3.97 -11.68 -21.93
CA ALA A 33 4.24 -13.05 -21.54
C ALA A 33 5.31 -13.64 -22.46
N VAL A 34 6.44 -14.05 -21.89
CA VAL A 34 7.51 -14.75 -22.62
C VAL A 34 7.42 -16.23 -22.29
N CYS A 35 7.25 -17.04 -23.33
CA CYS A 35 7.26 -18.50 -23.27
C CYS A 35 8.59 -19.02 -23.85
N PRO A 36 8.92 -20.31 -23.64
CA PRO A 36 10.17 -20.92 -24.12
C PRO A 36 10.42 -20.79 -25.62
N ALA A 37 9.36 -20.79 -26.44
CA ALA A 37 9.45 -20.67 -27.90
C ALA A 37 8.81 -19.41 -28.50
N SER A 38 8.09 -18.61 -27.71
CA SER A 38 7.27 -17.51 -28.24
C SER A 38 7.14 -16.33 -27.27
N LEU A 39 6.89 -15.15 -27.82
CA LEU A 39 6.62 -13.91 -27.09
C LEU A 39 5.21 -13.42 -27.43
N HIS A 40 4.43 -13.10 -26.40
CA HIS A 40 3.06 -12.60 -26.53
C HIS A 40 2.91 -11.25 -25.86
N LEU A 41 2.43 -10.26 -26.62
CA LEU A 41 2.06 -8.96 -26.07
C LEU A 41 0.55 -8.82 -26.09
N TRP A 42 -0.02 -8.56 -24.92
CA TRP A 42 -1.45 -8.38 -24.70
C TRP A 42 -1.73 -6.96 -24.19
N SER A 43 -2.93 -6.46 -24.44
CA SER A 43 -3.44 -5.33 -23.68
C SER A 43 -3.85 -5.82 -22.29
N ALA A 44 -3.37 -5.20 -21.22
CA ALA A 44 -3.75 -5.51 -19.84
C ALA A 44 -4.99 -4.72 -19.37
N ALA A 45 -5.44 -3.76 -20.17
CA ALA A 45 -6.47 -2.78 -19.83
C ALA A 45 -7.90 -3.33 -20.04
N GLN A 46 -8.82 -2.49 -20.49
CA GLN A 46 -10.25 -2.79 -20.62
C GLN A 46 -10.56 -3.98 -21.56
N HIS A 47 -9.83 -4.13 -22.67
CA HIS A 47 -10.22 -5.03 -23.77
C HIS A 47 -9.50 -6.38 -23.80
N ARG A 48 -8.33 -6.52 -23.16
CA ARG A 48 -7.59 -7.80 -23.04
C ARG A 48 -7.39 -8.55 -24.36
N VAL A 49 -6.91 -7.84 -25.38
CA VAL A 49 -6.68 -8.38 -26.73
C VAL A 49 -5.18 -8.62 -26.94
N ARG A 50 -4.82 -9.69 -27.66
CA ARG A 50 -3.45 -9.95 -28.13
C ARG A 50 -3.08 -8.94 -29.20
N LEU A 51 -2.02 -8.18 -28.97
CA LEU A 51 -1.55 -7.10 -29.84
C LEU A 51 -0.45 -7.54 -30.79
N ALA A 52 0.41 -8.46 -30.33
CA ALA A 52 1.51 -9.00 -31.11
C ALA A 52 1.86 -10.42 -30.63
N ARG A 53 2.36 -11.23 -31.56
CA ARG A 53 2.99 -12.53 -31.28
C ARG A 53 4.25 -12.63 -32.11
N SER A 54 5.32 -13.17 -31.51
CA SER A 54 6.56 -13.50 -32.21
C SER A 54 6.98 -14.91 -31.80
N ASP A 55 6.99 -15.82 -32.78
CA ASP A 55 7.42 -17.20 -32.59
C ASP A 55 8.88 -17.36 -33.06
N ARG A 56 9.66 -18.16 -32.35
CA ARG A 56 11.01 -18.53 -32.76
C ARG A 56 10.96 -19.66 -33.78
N SER A 57 11.82 -19.58 -34.79
CA SER A 57 11.94 -20.63 -35.79
C SER A 57 12.54 -21.90 -35.19
N PRO A 58 12.20 -23.10 -35.71
CA PRO A 58 12.74 -24.37 -35.19
C PRO A 58 14.26 -24.44 -35.33
N GLU A 59 14.84 -23.85 -36.38
CA GLU A 59 16.29 -23.76 -36.56
C GLU A 59 16.91 -22.94 -35.42
N SER A 60 16.30 -21.80 -35.08
CA SER A 60 16.76 -20.97 -33.97
C SER A 60 16.67 -21.66 -32.62
N LEU A 61 15.62 -22.45 -32.38
CA LEU A 61 15.48 -23.23 -31.15
C LEU A 61 16.53 -24.34 -31.05
N SER A 62 16.82 -25.02 -32.17
CA SER A 62 17.86 -26.06 -32.20
C SER A 62 19.27 -25.49 -32.02
N ALA A 63 19.57 -24.33 -32.63
CA ALA A 63 20.90 -23.74 -32.58
C ALA A 63 21.17 -23.00 -31.26
N HIS A 64 20.21 -22.16 -30.83
CA HIS A 64 20.41 -21.24 -29.71
C HIS A 64 19.63 -21.64 -28.46
N GLY A 65 18.86 -22.73 -28.49
CA GLY A 65 18.08 -23.21 -27.34
C GLY A 65 16.82 -22.40 -27.07
N TYR A 66 16.07 -22.81 -26.06
CA TYR A 66 14.81 -22.19 -25.63
C TYR A 66 15.04 -20.90 -24.83
N ASN A 67 14.03 -20.05 -24.74
CA ASN A 67 14.04 -18.88 -23.88
C ASN A 67 14.09 -19.33 -22.41
N ALA A 68 15.10 -18.89 -21.66
CA ALA A 68 15.33 -19.31 -20.27
C ALA A 68 15.08 -18.17 -19.27
N HIS A 69 15.43 -16.94 -19.65
CA HIS A 69 15.20 -15.75 -18.86
C HIS A 69 14.81 -14.57 -19.77
N ALA A 70 14.07 -13.61 -19.24
CA ALA A 70 13.73 -12.42 -19.99
C ALA A 70 13.56 -11.20 -19.08
N VAL A 71 13.68 -10.01 -19.67
CA VAL A 71 13.37 -8.74 -19.03
C VAL A 71 12.79 -7.77 -20.04
N TRP A 72 11.91 -6.90 -19.55
CA TRP A 72 11.29 -5.85 -20.35
C TRP A 72 11.76 -4.49 -19.87
N SER A 73 12.16 -3.64 -20.81
CA SER A 73 12.63 -2.30 -20.48
C SER A 73 11.53 -1.48 -19.79
N PRO A 74 11.89 -0.59 -18.84
CA PRO A 74 10.89 0.20 -18.13
C PRO A 74 10.09 1.16 -19.01
N ASP A 75 10.61 1.50 -20.20
CA ASP A 75 9.90 2.29 -21.20
C ASP A 75 8.97 1.46 -22.11
N ALA A 76 8.88 0.15 -21.86
CA ALA A 76 8.07 -0.83 -22.59
C ALA A 76 8.44 -1.02 -24.08
N LYS A 77 9.60 -0.52 -24.54
CA LYS A 77 9.99 -0.54 -25.97
C LYS A 77 10.89 -1.70 -26.37
N THR A 78 11.63 -2.30 -25.46
CA THR A 78 12.62 -3.34 -25.79
C THR A 78 12.55 -4.51 -24.83
N VAL A 79 12.51 -5.72 -25.37
CA VAL A 79 12.49 -6.97 -24.59
C VAL A 79 13.81 -7.68 -24.81
N ALA A 80 14.52 -8.01 -23.75
CA ALA A 80 15.70 -8.85 -23.81
C ALA A 80 15.34 -10.26 -23.35
N VAL A 81 15.77 -11.26 -24.11
CA VAL A 81 15.56 -12.68 -23.83
C VAL A 81 16.91 -13.38 -23.89
N LEU A 82 17.22 -14.11 -22.83
CA LEU A 82 18.39 -14.95 -22.76
C LEU A 82 17.97 -16.41 -22.92
N THR A 83 18.65 -17.11 -23.83
CA THR A 83 18.35 -18.51 -24.13
C THR A 83 19.15 -19.49 -23.26
N SER A 84 18.73 -20.76 -23.26
CA SER A 84 19.43 -21.85 -22.57
C SER A 84 20.85 -22.10 -23.09
N SER A 85 21.15 -21.72 -24.33
CA SER A 85 22.51 -21.80 -24.92
C SER A 85 23.29 -20.49 -24.81
N PHE A 86 22.89 -19.58 -23.91
CA PHE A 86 23.56 -18.31 -23.61
C PHE A 86 23.60 -17.30 -24.78
N TYR A 87 22.56 -17.26 -25.60
CA TYR A 87 22.37 -16.19 -26.58
C TYR A 87 21.42 -15.13 -26.03
N LEU A 88 21.83 -13.87 -26.15
CA LEU A 88 21.03 -12.70 -25.85
C LEU A 88 20.31 -12.23 -27.12
N TYR A 89 18.99 -12.25 -27.06
CA TYR A 89 18.10 -11.71 -28.08
C TYR A 89 17.52 -10.39 -27.58
N VAL A 90 17.64 -9.32 -28.36
CA VAL A 90 16.97 -8.03 -28.07
C VAL A 90 15.91 -7.77 -29.12
N TYR A 91 14.66 -7.73 -28.68
CA TYR A 91 13.49 -7.44 -29.50
C TYR A 91 13.04 -5.99 -29.32
N LYS A 92 12.64 -5.34 -30.41
CA LYS A 92 11.89 -4.08 -30.40
C LYS A 92 10.41 -4.37 -30.29
N VAL A 93 9.72 -3.63 -29.44
CA VAL A 93 8.26 -3.53 -29.41
C VAL A 93 7.89 -2.20 -30.05
N GLN A 94 7.17 -2.26 -31.16
CA GLN A 94 6.72 -1.05 -31.88
C GLN A 94 5.21 -1.06 -32.05
N HIS A 95 4.57 0.03 -31.63
CA HIS A 95 3.15 0.24 -31.84
C HIS A 95 2.91 0.74 -33.28
N LEU A 96 2.22 -0.07 -34.09
CA LEU A 96 1.75 0.35 -35.40
C LEU A 96 0.49 1.17 -35.17
N GLY A 97 0.50 2.47 -35.45
CA GLY A 97 -0.61 3.40 -35.20
C GLY A 97 -1.97 3.06 -35.83
N LYS A 98 -2.13 1.89 -36.46
CA LYS A 98 -3.40 1.31 -36.89
C LYS A 98 -4.23 0.93 -35.65
N GLN A 99 -5.32 1.67 -35.43
CA GLN A 99 -6.25 1.40 -34.34
C GLN A 99 -6.96 0.07 -34.55
N LEU A 100 -7.12 -0.68 -33.46
CA LEU A 100 -7.85 -1.94 -33.46
C LEU A 100 -9.36 -1.69 -33.44
N ILE A 101 -10.08 -2.45 -34.27
CA ILE A 101 -11.53 -2.50 -34.26
C ILE A 101 -11.93 -3.70 -33.40
N VAL A 102 -12.59 -3.44 -32.28
CA VAL A 102 -13.11 -4.48 -31.39
C VAL A 102 -14.63 -4.38 -31.39
N GLY A 103 -15.33 -5.41 -31.84
CA GLY A 103 -16.80 -5.42 -31.91
C GLY A 103 -17.38 -4.35 -32.85
N GLY A 104 -16.70 -4.04 -33.95
CA GLY A 104 -17.17 -3.09 -34.98
C GLY A 104 -16.92 -1.60 -34.68
N LYS A 105 -16.32 -1.25 -33.53
CA LYS A 105 -15.91 0.13 -33.21
C LYS A 105 -14.40 0.24 -33.03
N GLN A 106 -13.81 1.32 -33.54
CA GLN A 106 -12.42 1.66 -33.24
C GLN A 106 -12.30 2.00 -31.76
N VAL A 107 -11.32 1.40 -31.09
CA VAL A 107 -11.08 1.63 -29.67
C VAL A 107 -9.93 2.63 -29.50
N PRO A 108 -10.17 3.82 -28.90
CA PRO A 108 -9.13 4.81 -28.68
C PRO A 108 -7.98 4.26 -27.84
N GLY A 109 -6.74 4.42 -28.31
CA GLY A 109 -5.53 4.01 -27.58
C GLY A 109 -5.16 2.53 -27.67
N LEU A 110 -5.91 1.71 -28.41
CA LEU A 110 -5.56 0.32 -28.72
C LEU A 110 -5.08 0.21 -30.16
N CYS A 111 -3.81 -0.15 -30.33
CA CYS A 111 -3.17 -0.28 -31.63
C CYS A 111 -2.45 -1.63 -31.73
N LEU A 112 -2.34 -2.14 -32.95
CA LEU A 112 -1.51 -3.31 -33.22
C LEU A 112 -0.06 -3.00 -32.83
N ALA A 113 0.64 -4.01 -32.36
CA ALA A 113 2.07 -3.91 -32.11
C ALA A 113 2.82 -4.94 -32.94
N SER A 114 4.09 -4.68 -33.21
CA SER A 114 5.04 -5.67 -33.73
C SER A 114 6.11 -5.92 -32.69
N ILE A 115 6.57 -7.17 -32.64
CA ILE A 115 7.75 -7.59 -31.91
C ILE A 115 8.76 -8.04 -32.95
N SER A 116 9.85 -7.31 -33.11
CA SER A 116 10.89 -7.58 -34.12
C SER A 116 12.24 -7.78 -33.46
N LEU A 117 12.94 -8.86 -33.82
CA LEU A 117 14.30 -9.10 -33.35
C LEU A 117 15.27 -8.07 -33.94
N ILE A 118 16.10 -7.46 -33.11
CA ILE A 118 17.11 -6.47 -33.52
C ILE A 118 18.53 -7.02 -33.36
N ILE A 119 18.82 -7.63 -32.22
CA ILE A 119 20.17 -8.07 -31.84
C ILE A 119 20.14 -9.54 -31.45
N THR A 120 21.14 -10.29 -31.88
CA THR A 120 21.42 -11.66 -31.43
C THR A 120 22.91 -11.76 -31.15
N GLU A 121 23.28 -11.88 -29.87
CA GLU A 121 24.69 -11.92 -29.45
C GLU A 121 24.92 -13.05 -28.46
N LYS A 122 26.08 -13.71 -28.54
CA LYS A 122 26.44 -14.77 -27.57
C LYS A 122 27.04 -14.13 -26.33
N VAL A 123 26.51 -14.45 -25.16
CA VAL A 123 27.00 -13.88 -23.89
C VAL A 123 28.39 -14.48 -23.58
N PRO A 124 29.42 -13.65 -23.34
CA PRO A 124 30.77 -14.11 -23.03
C PRO A 124 30.82 -14.58 -21.57
N LEU A 125 30.46 -15.84 -21.34
CA LEU A 125 30.58 -16.50 -20.03
C LEU A 125 31.82 -17.40 -20.00
N ALA A 126 32.53 -17.39 -18.87
CA ALA A 126 33.63 -18.32 -18.63
C ALA A 126 33.12 -19.76 -18.51
N ASN A 127 33.96 -20.73 -18.91
CA ASN A 127 33.62 -22.15 -18.86
C ASN A 127 33.20 -22.57 -17.44
N GLY A 128 32.05 -23.26 -17.33
CA GLY A 128 31.50 -23.74 -16.05
C GLY A 128 30.70 -22.71 -15.25
N VAL A 129 30.60 -21.47 -15.71
CA VAL A 129 29.74 -20.44 -15.10
C VAL A 129 28.36 -20.47 -15.74
N ALA A 130 27.33 -20.66 -14.91
CA ALA A 130 25.94 -20.66 -15.33
C ALA A 130 25.22 -19.41 -14.81
N ILE A 131 24.16 -19.01 -15.50
CA ILE A 131 23.27 -17.94 -15.07
C ILE A 131 22.21 -18.56 -14.15
N THR A 132 22.13 -18.07 -12.92
CA THR A 132 21.31 -18.71 -11.87
C THR A 132 20.20 -17.81 -11.34
N SER A 133 20.25 -16.49 -11.60
CA SER A 133 19.23 -15.55 -11.14
C SER A 133 18.26 -15.12 -12.25
N ASN A 134 17.20 -14.41 -11.84
CA ASN A 134 16.38 -13.60 -12.74
C ASN A 134 17.14 -12.35 -13.24
N PHE A 135 16.56 -11.69 -14.24
CA PHE A 135 17.03 -10.39 -14.73
C PHE A 135 16.42 -9.25 -13.93
N VAL A 136 17.21 -8.19 -13.75
CA VAL A 136 16.72 -6.85 -13.39
C VAL A 136 17.27 -5.84 -14.39
N CYS A 137 16.56 -4.73 -14.60
CA CYS A 137 17.00 -3.71 -15.54
C CYS A 137 16.66 -2.30 -15.09
N ASP A 138 17.48 -1.36 -15.53
CA ASP A 138 17.13 0.06 -15.61
C ASP A 138 17.00 0.47 -17.09
N ASN A 139 16.82 1.78 -17.34
CA ASN A 139 16.66 2.29 -18.71
C ASN A 139 17.92 2.15 -19.58
N LYS A 140 19.07 1.78 -19.02
CA LYS A 140 20.37 1.79 -19.71
C LYS A 140 21.03 0.41 -19.76
N SER A 141 20.76 -0.43 -18.78
CA SER A 141 21.50 -1.64 -18.48
C SER A 141 20.61 -2.69 -17.84
N MET A 142 21.02 -3.93 -18.03
CA MET A 142 20.45 -5.15 -17.47
C MET A 142 21.49 -5.82 -16.61
N LEU A 143 21.04 -6.51 -15.56
CA LEU A 143 21.90 -7.14 -14.58
C LEU A 143 21.38 -8.53 -14.26
N LEU A 144 22.32 -9.48 -14.16
CA LEU A 144 22.06 -10.87 -13.78
C LEU A 144 23.14 -11.38 -12.83
N GLY A 145 22.77 -12.40 -12.05
CA GLY A 145 23.62 -13.12 -11.11
C GLY A 145 24.09 -14.46 -11.67
N LEU A 146 25.33 -14.79 -11.36
CA LEU A 146 26.04 -15.96 -11.86
C LEU A 146 26.24 -17.02 -10.76
N SER A 147 26.53 -18.25 -11.19
CA SER A 147 26.78 -19.39 -10.30
C SER A 147 28.01 -19.24 -9.41
N ASN A 148 28.99 -18.45 -9.84
CA ASN A 148 30.20 -18.13 -9.08
C ASN A 148 30.01 -16.99 -8.05
N GLY A 149 28.79 -16.47 -7.90
CA GLY A 149 28.49 -15.35 -6.99
C GLY A 149 28.85 -13.98 -7.56
N HIS A 150 29.24 -13.89 -8.83
CA HIS A 150 29.46 -12.64 -9.53
C HIS A 150 28.16 -12.12 -10.14
N VAL A 151 28.16 -10.83 -10.43
CA VAL A 151 27.12 -10.14 -11.16
C VAL A 151 27.66 -9.77 -12.53
N GLN A 152 26.85 -9.97 -13.57
CA GLN A 152 27.15 -9.52 -14.92
C GLN A 152 26.19 -8.39 -15.29
N VAL A 153 26.76 -7.28 -15.79
CA VAL A 153 26.01 -6.14 -16.29
C VAL A 153 26.18 -6.08 -17.80
N MET A 154 25.08 -5.87 -18.51
CA MET A 154 25.05 -5.73 -19.96
C MET A 154 24.19 -4.52 -20.35
N SER A 155 24.51 -3.88 -21.47
CA SER A 155 23.69 -2.79 -22.00
C SER A 155 22.55 -3.33 -22.87
N TRP A 156 21.52 -2.50 -23.08
CA TRP A 156 20.45 -2.81 -24.04
C TRP A 156 20.95 -2.94 -25.50
N ASN A 157 22.18 -2.49 -25.78
CA ASN A 157 22.84 -2.63 -27.07
C ASN A 157 23.74 -3.88 -27.15
N ALA A 158 23.60 -4.81 -26.20
CA ALA A 158 24.43 -6.02 -26.07
C ALA A 158 25.94 -5.74 -25.87
N GLU A 159 26.29 -4.62 -25.22
CA GLU A 159 27.66 -4.41 -24.71
C GLU A 159 27.80 -5.11 -23.36
N PHE A 160 28.78 -5.99 -23.22
CA PHE A 160 29.02 -6.76 -22.00
C PHE A 160 30.10 -6.10 -21.14
N SER A 161 29.80 -5.89 -19.87
CA SER A 161 30.82 -5.51 -18.87
C SER A 161 31.41 -6.75 -18.22
N ASP A 162 32.63 -6.63 -17.70
CA ASP A 162 33.26 -7.71 -16.93
C ASP A 162 32.41 -8.09 -15.72
N SER A 163 32.34 -9.39 -15.44
CA SER A 163 31.66 -9.89 -14.25
C SER A 163 32.44 -9.48 -13.00
N PHE A 164 31.76 -8.98 -11.97
CA PHE A 164 32.39 -8.55 -10.73
C PHE A 164 31.63 -9.07 -9.51
N LYS A 165 32.34 -9.20 -8.40
CA LYS A 165 31.75 -9.57 -7.12
C LYS A 165 31.16 -8.33 -6.45
N LEU A 166 30.01 -8.47 -5.80
CA LEU A 166 29.43 -7.41 -5.00
C LEU A 166 30.36 -7.10 -3.81
N GLY A 167 31.06 -5.97 -3.88
CA GLY A 167 32.09 -5.57 -2.93
C GLY A 167 31.52 -5.19 -1.56
N CYS A 168 32.13 -5.73 -0.50
CA CYS A 168 31.85 -5.34 0.89
C CYS A 168 32.76 -4.16 1.27
N SER A 169 32.18 -3.09 1.82
CA SER A 169 32.92 -1.88 2.25
C SER A 169 33.97 -2.17 3.33
N VAL A 170 33.80 -3.25 4.09
CA VAL A 170 34.73 -3.68 5.14
C VAL A 170 36.01 -4.31 4.56
N CYS A 171 36.00 -4.72 3.28
CA CYS A 171 37.09 -5.45 2.64
C CYS A 171 37.98 -4.60 1.73
N SER A 172 37.62 -3.34 1.47
CA SER A 172 38.47 -2.44 0.68
C SER A 172 39.61 -1.87 1.54
N SER A 173 40.55 -2.73 1.92
CA SER A 173 41.91 -2.32 2.29
C SER A 173 42.85 -2.69 1.15
N GLU A 174 42.60 -2.16 -0.04
CA GLU A 174 43.68 -1.96 -0.99
C GLU A 174 44.36 -0.65 -0.61
N LYS A 175 45.52 -0.78 0.06
CA LYS A 175 46.43 0.35 0.25
C LYS A 175 46.74 0.92 -1.14
N PRO A 176 46.51 2.21 -1.41
CA PRO A 176 47.17 2.85 -2.53
C PRO A 176 48.67 2.80 -2.24
N THR A 177 49.43 2.13 -3.10
CA THR A 177 50.88 2.27 -3.13
C THR A 177 51.26 3.75 -3.14
N ALA A 178 52.14 4.08 -2.21
CA ALA A 178 52.52 5.45 -1.86
C ALA A 178 52.95 6.29 -3.07
N VAL A 179 52.46 7.53 -3.11
CA VAL A 179 53.30 8.68 -3.44
C VAL A 179 53.08 9.70 -2.32
N ILE A 180 54.18 10.01 -1.65
CA ILE A 180 54.31 10.96 -0.56
C ILE A 180 54.12 12.37 -1.15
N ASP A 181 53.21 13.18 -0.61
CA ASP A 181 53.61 14.48 -0.06
C ASP A 181 52.54 15.22 0.75
N ALA A 182 53.04 15.85 1.82
CA ALA A 182 52.56 17.03 2.53
C ALA A 182 51.24 17.02 3.35
N LEU A 183 51.45 16.82 4.66
CA LEU A 183 51.02 17.64 5.81
C LEU A 183 49.53 18.02 5.95
N VAL A 184 48.91 17.53 7.03
CA VAL A 184 48.24 18.33 8.09
C VAL A 184 47.93 17.40 9.28
N PHE A 185 48.32 17.85 10.47
CA PHE A 185 48.08 17.27 11.79
C PHE A 185 46.59 17.32 12.17
N ASP A 186 46.06 16.27 12.82
CA ASP A 186 45.32 16.39 14.09
C ASP A 186 44.97 15.03 14.74
N PRO A 187 44.71 14.99 16.07
CA PRO A 187 45.19 13.93 16.95
C PRO A 187 44.17 12.83 17.30
N ALA A 188 44.72 11.71 17.77
CA ALA A 188 44.01 10.53 18.24
C ALA A 188 43.25 10.78 19.57
N SER A 189 41.96 10.43 19.62
CA SER A 189 41.33 9.89 20.83
C SER A 189 40.00 9.20 20.52
N LEU A 190 39.64 8.24 21.38
CA LEU A 190 38.43 7.42 21.43
C LEU A 190 38.46 6.11 20.63
N ARG A 191 39.26 5.18 21.17
CA ARG A 191 38.89 3.76 21.21
C ARG A 191 37.60 3.63 22.02
N ASP A 192 36.53 3.16 21.41
CA ASP A 192 35.44 2.49 22.14
C ASP A 192 35.30 1.05 21.64
N ASN A 193 35.55 0.15 22.58
CA ASN A 193 35.32 -1.28 22.49
C ASN A 193 33.83 -1.55 22.25
N THR A 194 33.48 -2.10 21.10
CA THR A 194 32.29 -2.94 20.97
C THR A 194 32.68 -4.24 20.29
N ASN A 195 32.42 -5.35 21.00
CA ASN A 195 32.60 -6.72 20.53
C ASN A 195 31.58 -7.05 19.41
N ALA A 196 31.71 -6.43 18.24
CA ALA A 196 31.10 -6.93 17.02
C ALA A 196 32.03 -8.03 16.47
N ARG A 197 31.54 -9.28 16.39
CA ARG A 197 32.21 -10.31 15.59
C ARG A 197 32.48 -9.73 14.20
N PRO A 198 33.71 -9.77 13.67
CA PRO A 198 33.96 -9.33 12.30
C PRO A 198 33.08 -10.15 11.36
N ALA A 199 32.29 -9.47 10.52
CA ALA A 199 31.44 -10.10 9.53
C ALA A 199 32.33 -11.02 8.64
N PRO A 200 31.93 -12.26 8.35
CA PRO A 200 32.71 -13.17 7.52
C PRO A 200 32.77 -12.59 6.10
N CYS A 201 33.85 -11.85 5.85
CA CYS A 201 34.19 -11.10 4.66
C CYS A 201 34.64 -12.00 3.52
N CYS A 202 33.90 -13.06 3.25
CA CYS A 202 34.03 -13.92 2.09
C CYS A 202 32.69 -14.62 1.93
N THR A 203 31.81 -14.15 1.05
CA THR A 203 30.89 -15.11 0.43
C THR A 203 31.80 -16.17 -0.19
N GLY A 204 31.64 -17.43 0.22
CA GLY A 204 32.21 -18.55 -0.54
C GLY A 204 31.69 -18.50 -1.99
N ASN A 205 32.01 -19.49 -2.80
CA ASN A 205 31.49 -19.60 -4.17
C ASN A 205 29.98 -19.94 -4.16
N SER A 206 29.15 -19.13 -3.49
CA SER A 206 27.70 -19.23 -3.44
C SER A 206 27.12 -18.50 -4.64
N SER A 207 26.29 -19.21 -5.42
CA SER A 207 25.56 -18.65 -6.55
C SER A 207 24.56 -17.57 -6.12
N ILE A 208 24.32 -16.59 -7.00
CA ILE A 208 23.23 -15.63 -6.83
C ILE A 208 21.97 -16.23 -7.44
N VAL A 209 20.93 -16.42 -6.64
CA VAL A 209 19.69 -17.13 -7.02
C VAL A 209 18.57 -16.17 -7.38
N HIS A 210 18.52 -15.00 -6.74
CA HIS A 210 17.49 -14.00 -7.01
C HIS A 210 18.03 -12.59 -6.85
N VAL A 211 17.59 -11.68 -7.71
CA VAL A 211 17.97 -10.27 -7.67
C VAL A 211 16.73 -9.41 -7.84
N GLU A 212 16.62 -8.35 -7.04
CA GLU A 212 15.54 -7.39 -7.13
C GLU A 212 16.06 -5.95 -7.12
N LEU A 213 15.47 -5.09 -7.95
CA LEU A 213 15.87 -3.70 -8.09
C LEU A 213 14.73 -2.76 -7.70
N SER A 214 14.97 -1.91 -6.70
CA SER A 214 14.15 -0.73 -6.42
C SER A 214 14.83 0.53 -6.94
N VAL A 215 14.33 1.05 -8.08
CA VAL A 215 14.82 2.31 -8.65
C VAL A 215 14.52 3.51 -7.73
N LYS A 216 13.37 3.50 -7.06
CA LYS A 216 12.94 4.58 -6.15
C LYS A 216 13.86 4.72 -4.93
N LEU A 217 14.36 3.60 -4.41
CA LEU A 217 15.29 3.57 -3.28
C LEU A 217 16.75 3.49 -3.67
N ARG A 218 17.04 3.32 -4.97
CA ARG A 218 18.38 2.98 -5.46
C ARG A 218 18.96 1.80 -4.70
N LEU A 219 18.13 0.80 -4.47
CA LEU A 219 18.46 -0.40 -3.70
C LEU A 219 18.43 -1.60 -4.65
N LEU A 220 19.50 -2.39 -4.62
CA LEU A 220 19.59 -3.71 -5.25
C LEU A 220 19.66 -4.75 -4.13
N VAL A 221 18.75 -5.71 -4.17
CA VAL A 221 18.71 -6.84 -3.24
C VAL A 221 19.21 -8.07 -3.99
N ALA A 222 20.22 -8.76 -3.47
CA ALA A 222 20.75 -9.98 -4.07
C ALA A 222 20.70 -11.13 -3.05
N LEU A 223 19.98 -12.19 -3.39
CA LEU A 223 19.87 -13.42 -2.61
C LEU A 223 20.87 -14.46 -3.13
N TYR A 224 21.69 -14.98 -2.23
CA TYR A 224 22.63 -16.05 -2.50
C TYR A 224 22.06 -17.42 -2.11
N SER A 225 22.56 -18.49 -2.72
CA SER A 225 22.14 -19.88 -2.43
C SER A 225 22.37 -20.35 -1.00
N GLY A 226 23.24 -19.68 -0.24
CA GLY A 226 23.39 -19.89 1.20
C GLY A 226 22.38 -19.14 2.06
N CYS A 227 21.24 -18.73 1.49
CA CYS A 227 20.17 -17.95 2.13
C CYS A 227 20.63 -16.61 2.75
N ARG A 228 21.75 -16.06 2.26
CA ARG A 228 22.21 -14.71 2.61
C ARG A 228 21.69 -13.67 1.65
N ILE A 229 21.21 -12.56 2.17
CA ILE A 229 20.68 -11.44 1.39
C ILE A 229 21.63 -10.26 1.51
N ALA A 230 22.18 -9.80 0.39
CA ALA A 230 22.93 -8.56 0.30
C ALA A 230 22.00 -7.41 -0.06
N LEU A 231 22.03 -6.35 0.75
CA LEU A 231 21.37 -5.07 0.48
C LEU A 231 22.42 -4.10 -0.05
N CYS A 232 22.31 -3.77 -1.33
CA CYS A 232 23.29 -2.99 -2.06
C CYS A 232 22.72 -1.63 -2.45
N THR A 233 23.45 -0.55 -2.16
CA THR A 233 23.12 0.78 -2.64
C THR A 233 23.66 0.99 -4.05
N ILE A 234 22.88 1.66 -4.88
CA ILE A 234 23.22 1.97 -6.28
C ILE A 234 23.50 3.47 -6.42
N GLY A 235 24.62 3.80 -7.03
CA GLY A 235 24.99 5.18 -7.32
C GLY A 235 24.04 5.88 -8.31
N LYS A 236 24.18 7.20 -8.43
CA LYS A 236 23.35 8.03 -9.34
C LYS A 236 23.44 7.62 -10.83
N LYS A 237 24.48 6.89 -11.21
CA LYS A 237 24.74 6.45 -12.60
C LYS A 237 24.05 5.13 -12.97
N GLY A 238 23.23 4.55 -12.09
CA GLY A 238 22.50 3.31 -12.35
C GLY A 238 23.41 2.08 -12.32
N LEU A 239 23.01 1.01 -13.01
CA LEU A 239 23.72 -0.28 -12.97
C LEU A 239 25.02 -0.32 -13.79
N ARG A 240 25.24 0.65 -14.69
CA ARG A 240 26.33 0.63 -15.69
C ARG A 240 27.76 0.66 -15.10
N GLN A 241 27.96 1.15 -13.87
CA GLN A 241 29.29 1.21 -13.26
C GLN A 241 29.41 0.20 -12.11
N PRO A 242 30.26 -0.85 -12.25
CA PRO A 242 30.49 -1.86 -11.20
C PRO A 242 30.77 -1.27 -9.82
N GLY A 243 31.65 -0.27 -9.75
CA GLY A 243 32.02 0.41 -8.50
C GLY A 243 30.93 1.31 -7.88
N SER A 244 29.79 1.45 -8.54
CA SER A 244 28.64 2.20 -8.03
C SER A 244 27.66 1.35 -7.22
N ILE A 245 27.80 0.01 -7.25
CA ILE A 245 27.00 -0.91 -6.45
C ILE A 245 27.83 -1.29 -5.23
N ARG A 246 27.37 -0.88 -4.04
CA ARG A 246 28.07 -1.13 -2.78
C ARG A 246 27.18 -1.90 -1.84
N VAL A 247 27.67 -3.02 -1.30
CA VAL A 247 26.96 -3.74 -0.25
C VAL A 247 26.97 -2.89 1.01
N GLU A 248 25.79 -2.45 1.45
CA GLU A 248 25.62 -1.68 2.68
C GLU A 248 25.40 -2.62 3.86
N ARG A 249 24.60 -3.67 3.68
CA ARG A 249 24.23 -4.60 4.74
C ARG A 249 24.05 -6.02 4.24
N TRP A 250 24.30 -6.97 5.13
CA TRP A 250 23.92 -8.38 4.99
C TRP A 250 22.77 -8.71 5.94
N LEU A 251 21.78 -9.43 5.43
CA LEU A 251 20.73 -10.06 6.19
C LEU A 251 20.89 -11.57 6.04
N ASP A 252 21.28 -12.23 7.12
CA ASP A 252 21.40 -13.68 7.15
C ASP A 252 20.03 -14.28 7.48
N THR A 253 19.58 -15.21 6.65
CA THR A 253 18.35 -15.98 6.85
C THR A 253 18.67 -17.45 6.64
N ASP A 254 17.93 -18.36 7.26
CA ASP A 254 18.22 -19.79 7.16
C ASP A 254 17.59 -20.44 5.92
N ASP A 255 16.54 -19.81 5.36
CA ASP A 255 15.67 -20.48 4.40
C ASP A 255 15.05 -19.56 3.33
N ALA A 256 15.65 -18.40 3.04
CA ALA A 256 15.14 -17.49 2.00
C ALA A 256 15.20 -18.08 0.58
N MET A 257 14.10 -17.89 -0.16
CA MET A 257 13.88 -18.36 -1.54
C MET A 257 13.67 -17.22 -2.53
N CYS A 258 12.99 -16.15 -2.12
CA CYS A 258 12.72 -14.98 -2.97
C CYS A 258 12.57 -13.70 -2.12
N THR A 259 12.70 -12.54 -2.75
CA THR A 259 12.56 -11.24 -2.08
C THR A 259 11.62 -10.32 -2.85
N SER A 260 10.94 -9.41 -2.13
CA SER A 260 10.18 -8.33 -2.75
C SER A 260 10.22 -7.03 -1.93
N VAL A 261 10.50 -5.87 -2.55
CA VAL A 261 10.68 -4.57 -1.88
C VAL A 261 9.48 -3.63 -2.06
N ALA A 262 8.84 -3.29 -0.94
CA ALA A 262 7.85 -2.24 -0.83
C ALA A 262 8.52 -0.86 -0.73
N SER A 263 8.81 -0.26 -1.90
CA SER A 263 9.64 0.94 -1.98
C SER A 263 9.06 2.16 -1.26
N GLU A 264 7.74 2.31 -1.15
CA GLU A 264 7.14 3.45 -0.43
C GLU A 264 7.14 3.25 1.08
N GLN A 265 7.04 2.00 1.53
CA GLN A 265 6.97 1.67 2.95
C GLN A 265 8.32 1.31 3.55
N GLN A 266 9.38 1.22 2.74
CA GLN A 266 10.69 0.74 3.16
C GLN A 266 10.61 -0.66 3.79
N ILE A 267 9.80 -1.57 3.23
CA ILE A 267 9.67 -2.94 3.75
C ILE A 267 10.27 -3.92 2.75
N LEU A 268 11.08 -4.85 3.24
CA LEU A 268 11.56 -6.01 2.51
C LEU A 268 10.72 -7.22 2.91
N ALA A 269 10.04 -7.85 1.96
CA ALA A 269 9.45 -9.17 2.14
C ALA A 269 10.44 -10.24 1.70
N VAL A 270 10.63 -11.26 2.54
CA VAL A 270 11.46 -12.43 2.26
C VAL A 270 10.57 -13.67 2.29
N GLY A 271 10.50 -14.39 1.19
CA GLY A 271 9.78 -15.66 1.09
C GLY A 271 10.67 -16.81 1.49
N CYS A 272 10.18 -17.68 2.35
CA CYS A 272 10.94 -18.75 2.98
C CYS A 272 10.60 -20.14 2.40
N SER A 273 11.52 -21.09 2.53
CA SER A 273 11.30 -22.49 2.11
C SER A 273 10.26 -23.19 2.99
N ARG A 274 10.10 -22.74 4.24
CA ARG A 274 9.02 -23.12 5.15
C ARG A 274 7.64 -22.56 4.77
N GLY A 275 7.45 -22.00 3.58
CA GLY A 275 6.15 -21.48 3.12
C GLY A 275 5.65 -20.23 3.85
N VAL A 276 6.51 -19.56 4.64
CA VAL A 276 6.20 -18.31 5.36
C VAL A 276 6.81 -17.10 4.65
N VAL A 277 6.29 -15.91 4.94
CA VAL A 277 6.86 -14.63 4.48
C VAL A 277 7.26 -13.80 5.68
N GLU A 278 8.52 -13.39 5.73
CA GLU A 278 9.06 -12.52 6.77
C GLU A 278 9.18 -11.08 6.25
N LEU A 279 8.69 -10.11 7.02
CA LEU A 279 8.77 -8.69 6.68
C LEU A 279 9.82 -8.00 7.54
N TYR A 280 10.72 -7.25 6.89
CA TYR A 280 11.82 -6.52 7.51
C TYR A 280 11.72 -5.02 7.21
N ASP A 281 12.01 -4.17 8.20
CA ASP A 281 12.02 -2.72 8.06
C ASP A 281 13.39 -2.24 7.55
N LEU A 282 13.44 -1.77 6.30
CA LEU A 282 14.67 -1.26 5.68
C LEU A 282 15.13 0.05 6.33
N ALA A 283 14.23 0.86 6.89
CA ALA A 283 14.58 2.13 7.53
C ALA A 283 15.16 1.94 8.93
N GLU A 284 14.67 0.94 9.69
CA GLU A 284 15.13 0.63 11.06
C GLU A 284 16.10 -0.57 11.11
N ASN A 285 17.23 -0.46 10.40
CA ASN A 285 18.31 -1.45 10.48
C ASN A 285 17.86 -2.91 10.16
N THR A 286 16.96 -3.11 9.19
CA THR A 286 16.42 -4.44 8.82
C THR A 286 15.84 -5.19 10.01
N ARG A 287 15.14 -4.48 10.88
CA ARG A 287 14.44 -5.10 12.00
C ARG A 287 13.30 -5.97 11.48
N HIS A 288 13.21 -7.20 11.98
CA HIS A 288 12.04 -8.06 11.72
C HIS A 288 10.76 -7.39 12.26
N ILE A 289 9.78 -7.24 11.38
CA ILE A 289 8.47 -6.64 11.68
C ILE A 289 7.49 -7.75 12.06
N ARG A 290 7.43 -8.83 11.26
CA ARG A 290 6.47 -9.93 11.41
C ARG A 290 6.72 -11.06 10.43
N THR A 291 6.14 -12.21 10.78
CA THR A 291 6.04 -13.39 9.93
C THR A 291 4.56 -13.60 9.54
N ILE A 292 4.31 -13.90 8.28
CA ILE A 292 2.99 -14.13 7.71
C ILE A 292 2.96 -15.58 7.18
N SER A 293 1.94 -16.32 7.58
CA SER A 293 1.81 -17.73 7.23
C SER A 293 0.35 -18.11 6.98
N LEU A 294 0.13 -19.20 6.24
CA LEU A 294 -1.19 -19.82 6.13
C LEU A 294 -1.44 -20.88 7.21
N TYR A 295 -0.48 -21.09 8.12
CA TYR A 295 -0.56 -22.09 9.18
C TYR A 295 -1.76 -21.86 10.10
N ASP A 296 -2.03 -20.60 10.45
CA ASP A 296 -3.19 -20.20 11.26
C ASP A 296 -4.54 -20.52 10.61
N TRP A 297 -4.53 -20.84 9.30
CA TRP A 297 -5.70 -21.26 8.53
C TRP A 297 -5.71 -22.76 8.21
N GLY A 298 -4.84 -23.54 8.85
CA GLY A 298 -4.79 -25.00 8.74
C GLY A 298 -4.02 -25.53 7.54
N TYR A 299 -3.21 -24.69 6.88
CA TYR A 299 -2.35 -25.13 5.77
C TYR A 299 -0.89 -25.17 6.20
N SER A 300 -0.28 -26.31 5.97
CA SER A 300 1.13 -26.55 6.24
C SER A 300 2.00 -26.34 5.00
N VAL A 301 3.32 -26.41 5.19
CA VAL A 301 4.30 -26.38 4.09
C VAL A 301 4.12 -27.56 3.14
N GLU A 302 3.58 -28.68 3.63
CA GLU A 302 3.29 -29.85 2.79
C GLU A 302 2.16 -29.56 1.79
N ASP A 303 1.22 -28.69 2.16
CA ASP A 303 0.10 -28.29 1.32
C ASP A 303 0.50 -27.23 0.29
N THR A 304 1.21 -26.19 0.74
CA THR A 304 1.52 -25.01 -0.08
C THR A 304 2.85 -25.15 -0.81
N GLY A 305 3.85 -25.77 -0.19
CA GLY A 305 5.24 -25.76 -0.61
C GLY A 305 6.00 -24.48 -0.19
N PRO A 306 7.24 -24.31 -0.65
CA PRO A 306 8.03 -23.09 -0.44
C PRO A 306 7.40 -21.89 -1.15
N VAL A 307 7.69 -20.68 -0.66
CA VAL A 307 7.26 -19.45 -1.33
C VAL A 307 8.00 -19.31 -2.67
N ALA A 308 7.25 -19.22 -3.77
CA ALA A 308 7.79 -19.14 -5.12
C ALA A 308 7.98 -17.69 -5.58
N CYS A 309 6.99 -16.83 -5.34
CA CYS A 309 7.02 -15.43 -5.74
C CYS A 309 6.21 -14.53 -4.80
N ILE A 310 6.65 -13.28 -4.68
CA ILE A 310 5.99 -12.22 -3.91
C ILE A 310 5.87 -10.99 -4.81
N SER A 311 4.72 -10.33 -4.78
CA SER A 311 4.49 -9.11 -5.55
C SER A 311 3.66 -8.10 -4.76
N TRP A 312 4.24 -6.93 -4.48
CA TRP A 312 3.56 -5.81 -3.82
C TRP A 312 2.56 -5.12 -4.76
N THR A 313 1.46 -4.64 -4.20
CA THR A 313 0.56 -3.73 -4.94
C THR A 313 1.29 -2.42 -5.26
N PRO A 314 0.88 -1.68 -6.31
CA PRO A 314 1.56 -0.43 -6.69
C PRO A 314 1.60 0.65 -5.59
N ASP A 315 0.59 0.67 -4.72
CA ASP A 315 0.50 1.56 -3.55
C ASP A 315 1.18 0.98 -2.29
N ASN A 316 1.86 -0.16 -2.42
CA ASN A 316 2.47 -0.95 -1.36
C ASN A 316 1.54 -1.28 -0.17
N CYS A 317 0.21 -1.16 -0.31
CA CYS A 317 -0.72 -1.38 0.80
C CYS A 317 -1.08 -2.86 1.04
N ALA A 318 -0.84 -3.71 0.04
CA ALA A 318 -1.01 -5.15 0.10
C ALA A 318 0.06 -5.83 -0.74
N PHE A 319 0.18 -7.15 -0.62
CA PHE A 319 1.07 -7.95 -1.45
C PHE A 319 0.48 -9.35 -1.66
N ALA A 320 0.79 -9.94 -2.80
CA ALA A 320 0.42 -11.29 -3.17
C ALA A 320 1.60 -12.23 -2.91
N VAL A 321 1.29 -13.44 -2.47
CA VAL A 321 2.23 -14.53 -2.22
C VAL A 321 1.75 -15.75 -2.98
N GLY A 322 2.62 -16.32 -3.81
CA GLY A 322 2.40 -17.57 -4.52
C GLY A 322 3.33 -18.64 -3.98
N TRP A 323 2.79 -19.85 -3.82
CA TRP A 323 3.58 -21.01 -3.39
C TRP A 323 3.77 -22.01 -4.52
N LYS A 324 4.85 -22.79 -4.41
CA LYS A 324 5.31 -23.71 -5.44
C LYS A 324 4.37 -24.89 -5.69
N PHE A 325 3.68 -25.40 -4.66
CA PHE A 325 2.83 -26.58 -4.83
C PHE A 325 1.36 -26.23 -4.99
N ARG A 326 0.86 -25.21 -4.28
CA ARG A 326 -0.57 -24.87 -4.32
C ARG A 326 -0.86 -23.44 -3.95
N GLY A 327 -1.62 -22.79 -4.82
CA GLY A 327 -2.40 -21.60 -4.51
C GLY A 327 -1.63 -20.30 -4.39
N LEU A 328 -2.40 -19.26 -4.11
CA LEU A 328 -1.99 -17.87 -3.99
C LEU A 328 -2.85 -17.17 -2.93
N THR A 329 -2.26 -16.22 -2.22
CA THR A 329 -2.95 -15.42 -1.20
C THR A 329 -2.50 -13.98 -1.27
N VAL A 330 -3.44 -13.06 -1.07
CA VAL A 330 -3.16 -11.62 -0.94
C VAL A 330 -3.32 -11.19 0.51
N TRP A 331 -2.33 -10.47 1.01
CA TRP A 331 -2.25 -9.98 2.38
C TRP A 331 -2.19 -8.46 2.39
N SER A 332 -2.80 -7.84 3.39
CA SER A 332 -2.47 -6.45 3.71
C SER A 332 -1.07 -6.38 4.34
N VAL A 333 -0.45 -5.20 4.30
CA VAL A 333 0.79 -4.92 5.06
C VAL A 333 0.61 -5.23 6.57
N SER A 334 -0.62 -5.06 7.08
CA SER A 334 -0.96 -5.38 8.46
C SER A 334 -1.21 -6.87 8.72
N GLY A 335 -0.90 -7.76 7.78
CA GLY A 335 -1.03 -9.22 7.94
C GLY A 335 -2.45 -9.74 7.87
N CYS A 336 -3.43 -8.93 7.44
CA CYS A 336 -4.80 -9.40 7.25
C CYS A 336 -4.89 -10.12 5.90
N ARG A 337 -5.43 -11.33 5.87
CA ARG A 337 -5.68 -12.06 4.63
C ARG A 337 -6.86 -11.43 3.87
N LEU A 338 -6.61 -10.96 2.65
CA LEU A 338 -7.59 -10.26 1.80
C LEU A 338 -8.22 -11.19 0.75
N MET A 339 -7.47 -12.18 0.27
CA MET A 339 -7.92 -13.17 -0.71
C MET A 339 -7.05 -14.41 -0.61
N CYS A 340 -7.60 -15.59 -0.83
CA CYS A 340 -6.87 -16.86 -0.89
C CYS A 340 -7.54 -17.75 -1.95
N THR A 341 -6.76 -18.38 -2.84
CA THR A 341 -7.30 -19.33 -3.83
C THR A 341 -7.54 -20.72 -3.23
N ILE A 342 -6.89 -21.03 -2.10
CA ILE A 342 -7.03 -22.31 -1.41
C ILE A 342 -8.35 -22.33 -0.65
N ARG A 343 -9.19 -23.33 -0.92
CA ARG A 343 -10.52 -23.44 -0.31
C ARG A 343 -10.43 -23.72 1.17
N GLN A 344 -10.93 -22.79 1.98
CA GLN A 344 -11.12 -23.00 3.41
C GLN A 344 -12.09 -24.14 3.66
N THR A 345 -11.59 -25.25 4.17
CA THR A 345 -12.40 -26.26 4.85
C THR A 345 -13.00 -25.56 6.08
N GLY A 346 -14.32 -25.40 6.12
CA GLY A 346 -14.98 -24.64 7.19
C GLY A 346 -14.61 -25.18 8.58
N SER A 347 -14.57 -24.30 9.59
CA SER A 347 -14.20 -24.58 10.99
C SER A 347 -14.99 -25.68 11.73
N ASN A 348 -15.86 -26.43 11.04
CA ASN A 348 -16.54 -27.61 11.57
C ASN A 348 -15.88 -28.94 11.13
N SER A 349 -14.80 -28.89 10.35
CA SER A 349 -14.09 -30.09 9.91
C SER A 349 -12.79 -30.23 10.69
N ALA A 350 -12.85 -30.88 11.86
CA ALA A 350 -11.69 -31.32 12.64
C ALA A 350 -10.91 -32.48 11.98
N SER A 351 -10.99 -32.59 10.66
CA SER A 351 -10.22 -33.53 9.86
C SER A 351 -9.44 -32.71 8.86
N SER A 352 -8.13 -32.58 9.07
CA SER A 352 -7.18 -32.34 7.99
C SER A 352 -7.50 -33.33 6.90
N PRO A 353 -7.98 -32.91 5.71
CA PRO A 353 -8.19 -33.89 4.69
C PRO A 353 -6.82 -34.04 4.03
N MET A 354 -6.11 -35.13 4.37
CA MET A 354 -5.39 -35.84 3.34
C MET A 354 -6.44 -36.23 2.29
N VAL A 355 -6.82 -35.29 1.43
CA VAL A 355 -7.70 -35.54 0.30
C VAL A 355 -6.88 -36.44 -0.58
N LYS A 356 -7.22 -37.74 -0.61
CA LYS A 356 -6.87 -38.62 -1.73
C LYS A 356 -7.10 -37.80 -3.01
N ARG A 357 -6.04 -37.58 -3.80
CA ARG A 357 -6.08 -36.87 -5.09
C ARG A 357 -7.11 -37.51 -6.01
N CYS A 358 -8.40 -37.20 -5.86
CA CYS A 358 -9.43 -37.57 -6.81
C CYS A 358 -10.68 -36.71 -6.64
N THR A 359 -11.11 -36.16 -7.79
CA THR A 359 -12.48 -35.89 -8.21
C THR A 359 -13.27 -34.81 -7.45
N LEU A 360 -13.11 -33.53 -7.84
CA LEU A 360 -14.17 -32.59 -8.30
C LEU A 360 -13.90 -31.09 -7.98
N LYS A 361 -14.04 -30.26 -9.03
CA LYS A 361 -14.12 -28.78 -9.11
C LYS A 361 -12.79 -28.00 -8.97
N PHE A 362 -12.19 -27.69 -10.14
CA PHE A 362 -11.04 -26.81 -10.38
C PHE A 362 -10.90 -25.65 -9.38
N GLU A 363 -9.93 -25.71 -8.47
CA GLU A 363 -9.46 -24.52 -7.76
C GLU A 363 -8.40 -23.83 -8.64
N PRO A 364 -8.34 -22.49 -8.66
CA PRO A 364 -7.28 -21.77 -9.37
C PRO A 364 -5.92 -22.07 -8.75
N LEU A 365 -4.90 -22.31 -9.59
CA LEU A 365 -3.50 -22.51 -9.17
C LEU A 365 -3.31 -23.75 -8.30
N MET A 366 -4.00 -24.85 -8.59
CA MET A 366 -3.86 -26.12 -7.87
C MET A 366 -2.48 -26.75 -8.05
N GLY A 367 -1.87 -26.54 -9.21
CA GLY A 367 -0.52 -26.96 -9.52
C GLY A 367 0.58 -25.98 -9.10
N GLY A 368 0.28 -25.05 -8.18
CA GLY A 368 1.24 -24.05 -7.71
C GLY A 368 1.27 -22.78 -8.56
N THR A 369 2.00 -21.78 -8.08
CA THR A 369 2.09 -20.46 -8.71
C THR A 369 3.52 -20.17 -9.14
N SER A 370 3.73 -19.92 -10.43
CA SER A 370 5.04 -19.62 -10.99
C SER A 370 5.35 -18.12 -11.02
N HIS A 371 4.40 -17.30 -11.47
CA HIS A 371 4.55 -15.85 -11.62
C HIS A 371 3.33 -15.11 -11.10
N ILE A 372 3.54 -13.93 -10.52
CA ILE A 372 2.49 -13.03 -10.05
C ILE A 372 2.87 -11.59 -10.41
N GLN A 373 1.92 -10.84 -10.96
CA GLN A 373 2.12 -9.45 -11.31
C GLN A 373 0.82 -8.63 -11.13
N TRP A 374 0.89 -7.56 -10.35
CA TRP A 374 -0.19 -6.57 -10.26
C TRP A 374 -0.22 -5.66 -11.49
N ASP A 375 -1.40 -5.17 -11.82
CA ASP A 375 -1.55 -4.02 -12.72
C ASP A 375 -1.09 -2.72 -12.05
N ASP A 376 -0.80 -1.69 -12.84
CA ASP A 376 -0.31 -0.39 -12.37
C ASP A 376 -1.25 0.31 -11.38
N ASN A 377 -2.54 -0.01 -11.43
CA ASN A 377 -3.55 0.57 -10.54
C ASN A 377 -3.98 -0.39 -9.42
N GLY A 378 -3.49 -1.62 -9.34
CA GLY A 378 -3.88 -2.61 -8.31
C GLY A 378 -5.31 -3.14 -8.41
N TYR A 379 -6.02 -2.97 -9.54
CA TYR A 379 -7.35 -3.55 -9.73
C TYR A 379 -7.31 -5.00 -10.22
N LYS A 380 -6.18 -5.46 -10.75
CA LYS A 380 -6.03 -6.81 -11.30
C LYS A 380 -4.72 -7.44 -10.87
N LEU A 381 -4.79 -8.70 -10.48
CA LEU A 381 -3.64 -9.55 -10.22
C LEU A 381 -3.58 -10.63 -11.28
N PHE A 382 -2.48 -10.67 -12.03
CA PHE A 382 -2.22 -11.71 -13.01
C PHE A 382 -1.35 -12.78 -12.37
N ALA A 383 -1.70 -14.05 -12.55
CA ALA A 383 -0.94 -15.20 -12.05
C ALA A 383 -0.87 -16.32 -13.09
N VAL A 384 0.22 -17.08 -13.05
CA VAL A 384 0.42 -18.26 -13.90
C VAL A 384 0.59 -19.49 -13.02
N GLU A 385 -0.07 -20.58 -13.41
CA GLU A 385 0.05 -21.87 -12.74
C GLU A 385 1.37 -22.55 -13.10
N GLU A 386 2.08 -23.12 -12.12
CA GLU A 386 3.41 -23.71 -12.35
C GLU A 386 3.33 -24.96 -13.23
N ASN A 387 2.40 -25.87 -12.94
CA ASN A 387 2.22 -27.11 -13.71
C ASN A 387 1.33 -26.96 -14.95
N LEU A 388 0.67 -25.81 -15.15
CA LEU A 388 -0.26 -25.58 -16.27
C LEU A 388 -0.14 -24.15 -16.80
N SER A 389 0.92 -23.91 -17.58
CA SER A 389 1.27 -22.58 -18.12
C SER A 389 0.48 -22.17 -19.37
N GLU A 390 -0.57 -22.91 -19.75
CA GLU A 390 -1.44 -22.63 -20.91
C GLU A 390 -2.33 -21.40 -20.74
N ARG A 391 -2.39 -20.80 -19.54
CA ARG A 391 -3.23 -19.62 -19.30
C ARG A 391 -2.63 -18.72 -18.25
N VAL A 392 -2.90 -17.42 -18.41
CA VAL A 392 -2.74 -16.42 -17.36
C VAL A 392 -4.10 -16.18 -16.72
N LEU A 393 -4.16 -16.34 -15.40
CA LEU A 393 -5.36 -16.04 -14.61
C LEU A 393 -5.32 -14.58 -14.15
N ALA A 394 -6.40 -13.84 -14.37
CA ALA A 394 -6.55 -12.47 -13.91
C ALA A 394 -7.64 -12.38 -12.83
N PHE A 395 -7.24 -12.05 -11.61
CA PHE A 395 -8.14 -11.84 -10.46
C PHE A 395 -8.49 -10.36 -10.34
N SER A 396 -9.78 -10.05 -10.20
CA SER A 396 -10.26 -8.67 -10.03
C SER A 396 -10.34 -8.27 -8.56
N PHE A 397 -9.89 -7.05 -8.27
CA PHE A 397 -9.90 -6.45 -6.94
C PHE A 397 -10.61 -5.10 -6.95
N ALA A 398 -11.46 -4.88 -5.95
CA ALA A 398 -12.06 -3.59 -5.66
C ALA A 398 -11.32 -2.93 -4.50
N LYS A 399 -11.18 -1.61 -4.57
CA LYS A 399 -10.61 -0.78 -3.52
C LYS A 399 -11.71 -0.16 -2.69
N CYS A 400 -11.50 -0.09 -1.38
CA CYS A 400 -12.39 0.60 -0.47
C CYS A 400 -12.10 2.11 -0.44
N CYS A 401 -13.17 2.92 -0.52
CA CYS A 401 -13.10 4.35 -0.28
C CYS A 401 -12.62 4.61 1.15
N LEU A 402 -11.41 5.14 1.32
CA LEU A 402 -10.87 5.47 2.65
C LEU A 402 -11.73 6.52 3.35
N ASN A 403 -12.47 7.36 2.64
CA ASN A 403 -13.01 8.61 3.18
C ASN A 403 -14.26 8.49 4.07
N ARG A 404 -14.79 7.31 4.41
CA ARG A 404 -15.85 7.21 5.43
C ARG A 404 -15.84 5.94 6.27
N GLY A 405 -16.11 6.14 7.55
CA GLY A 405 -16.49 5.06 8.46
C GLY A 405 -16.40 5.46 9.93
N LEU A 406 -17.03 6.56 10.36
CA LEU A 406 -17.43 6.82 11.75
C LEU A 406 -18.58 7.87 11.83
N SER A 407 -19.52 7.88 10.88
CA SER A 407 -20.83 8.52 11.12
C SER A 407 -21.75 7.42 11.61
N GLY A 408 -22.23 7.52 12.86
CA GLY A 408 -23.16 6.57 13.48
C GLY A 408 -24.55 6.54 12.85
N THR A 409 -24.70 6.95 11.58
CA THR A 409 -25.93 6.86 10.82
C THR A 409 -25.95 5.50 10.11
N THR A 410 -26.91 4.67 10.51
CA THR A 410 -27.16 3.26 10.15
C THR A 410 -27.36 2.96 8.66
N TYR A 411 -27.27 3.96 7.77
CA TYR A 411 -27.55 3.82 6.33
C TYR A 411 -26.32 4.05 5.43
N SER A 412 -25.12 4.14 6.00
CA SER A 412 -23.92 4.37 5.19
C SER A 412 -23.50 3.09 4.46
N HIS A 413 -23.97 2.92 3.22
CA HIS A 413 -23.50 1.91 2.28
C HIS A 413 -21.96 1.90 2.26
N GLN A 414 -21.34 0.74 2.46
CA GLN A 414 -19.90 0.63 2.20
C GLN A 414 -19.71 0.62 0.69
N VAL A 415 -18.89 1.54 0.20
CA VAL A 415 -18.62 1.72 -1.23
C VAL A 415 -17.23 1.20 -1.54
N LEU A 416 -17.17 0.21 -2.42
CA LEU A 416 -15.94 -0.26 -3.05
C LEU A 416 -15.99 0.06 -4.54
N TYR A 417 -14.84 0.17 -5.18
CA TYR A 417 -14.78 0.45 -6.61
C TYR A 417 -13.66 -0.35 -7.27
N GLY A 418 -13.97 -0.93 -8.42
CA GLY A 418 -13.02 -1.59 -9.32
C GLY A 418 -12.54 -0.65 -10.41
N ASP A 419 -12.00 -1.20 -11.49
CA ASP A 419 -11.51 -0.45 -12.65
C ASP A 419 -12.65 0.09 -13.54
N ASP A 420 -13.81 -0.56 -13.54
CA ASP A 420 -14.96 -0.27 -14.42
C ASP A 420 -16.32 -0.13 -13.71
N ARG A 421 -16.40 -0.45 -12.42
CA ARG A 421 -17.66 -0.54 -11.67
C ARG A 421 -17.50 -0.17 -10.21
N ILE A 422 -18.64 0.05 -9.56
CA ILE A 422 -18.76 0.32 -8.12
C ILE A 422 -19.52 -0.84 -7.48
N LEU A 423 -19.04 -1.30 -6.33
CA LEU A 423 -19.69 -2.31 -5.51
C LEU A 423 -20.28 -1.63 -4.29
N LEU A 424 -21.61 -1.66 -4.19
CA LEU A 424 -22.36 -1.10 -3.07
C LEU A 424 -22.76 -2.22 -2.15
N VAL A 425 -22.26 -2.20 -0.92
CA VAL A 425 -22.66 -3.16 0.12
C VAL A 425 -23.87 -2.59 0.83
N GLN A 426 -24.99 -3.31 0.75
CA GLN A 426 -26.27 -2.92 1.36
C GLN A 426 -26.82 -4.12 2.15
N PRO A 427 -27.38 -3.91 3.35
CA PRO A 427 -28.18 -4.94 4.00
C PRO A 427 -29.48 -5.14 3.19
N ASP A 428 -29.86 -6.39 3.01
CA ASP A 428 -31.13 -6.79 2.42
C ASP A 428 -32.27 -6.70 3.45
N ASP A 429 -33.52 -6.91 3.02
CA ASP A 429 -34.68 -6.96 3.92
C ASP A 429 -34.55 -8.06 5.00
N ALA A 430 -33.72 -9.08 4.74
CA ALA A 430 -33.36 -10.16 5.67
C ALA A 430 -32.13 -9.84 6.56
N ASP A 431 -31.62 -8.60 6.54
CA ASP A 431 -30.39 -8.13 7.20
C ASP A 431 -29.11 -8.87 6.73
N GLU A 432 -29.18 -9.55 5.58
CA GLU A 432 -28.03 -10.14 4.92
C GLU A 432 -27.32 -9.11 4.03
N LEU A 433 -25.99 -9.06 4.09
CA LEU A 433 -25.22 -8.13 3.27
C LEU A 433 -25.19 -8.59 1.80
N LYS A 434 -25.82 -7.80 0.92
CA LYS A 434 -25.73 -7.97 -0.54
C LYS A 434 -24.77 -6.96 -1.14
N ILE A 435 -24.07 -7.40 -2.20
CA ILE A 435 -23.18 -6.57 -2.99
C ILE A 435 -23.86 -6.26 -4.33
N LEU A 436 -24.27 -5.01 -4.53
CA LEU A 436 -24.82 -4.53 -5.78
C LEU A 436 -23.69 -4.02 -6.69
N HIS A 437 -23.65 -4.54 -7.92
CA HIS A 437 -22.71 -4.09 -8.95
C HIS A 437 -23.33 -2.94 -9.77
N LEU A 438 -22.80 -1.73 -9.60
CA LEU A 438 -23.15 -0.56 -10.38
C LEU A 438 -22.10 -0.34 -11.47
N ASN A 439 -22.45 -0.67 -12.72
CA ASN A 439 -21.58 -0.44 -13.87
C ASN A 439 -21.60 1.04 -14.27
N VAL A 440 -20.42 1.63 -14.46
CA VAL A 440 -20.32 3.01 -14.95
C VAL A 440 -20.65 3.05 -16.45
N PRO A 441 -21.41 4.04 -16.93
CA PRO A 441 -21.81 4.12 -18.33
C PRO A 441 -20.63 4.08 -19.30
N ILE A 442 -20.80 3.34 -20.40
CA ILE A 442 -19.76 3.13 -21.43
C ILE A 442 -19.33 4.48 -22.05
N SER A 443 -20.26 5.43 -22.15
CA SER A 443 -20.00 6.80 -22.63
C SER A 443 -18.90 7.51 -21.86
N TYR A 444 -18.77 7.26 -20.55
CA TYR A 444 -17.73 7.85 -19.72
C TYR A 444 -16.48 6.96 -19.66
N ILE A 445 -16.64 5.66 -19.39
CA ILE A 445 -15.48 4.78 -19.13
C ILE A 445 -14.61 4.56 -20.37
N SER A 446 -15.17 4.64 -21.58
CA SER A 446 -14.39 4.43 -22.82
C SER A 446 -13.25 5.42 -23.01
N GLN A 447 -13.38 6.64 -22.49
CA GLN A 447 -12.34 7.67 -22.55
C GLN A 447 -11.62 7.85 -21.20
N ASN A 448 -12.34 7.65 -20.08
CA ASN A 448 -11.87 7.99 -18.75
C ASN A 448 -11.48 6.78 -17.89
N TRP A 449 -11.30 5.59 -18.47
CA TRP A 449 -10.78 4.43 -17.75
C TRP A 449 -9.32 4.65 -17.29
N PRO A 450 -8.90 4.08 -16.15
CA PRO A 450 -9.70 3.37 -15.14
C PRO A 450 -10.38 4.33 -14.17
N LEU A 451 -11.36 3.83 -13.41
CA LEU A 451 -11.89 4.52 -12.23
C LEU A 451 -10.77 4.68 -11.19
N LEU A 452 -10.63 5.86 -10.59
CA LEU A 452 -9.57 6.18 -9.63
C LEU A 452 -10.11 6.60 -8.27
N HIS A 453 -11.17 7.42 -8.27
CA HIS A 453 -11.72 8.01 -7.05
C HIS A 453 -13.24 7.89 -7.04
N VAL A 454 -13.78 7.45 -5.91
CA VAL A 454 -15.23 7.42 -5.65
C VAL A 454 -15.48 8.02 -4.27
N VAL A 455 -16.48 8.88 -4.16
CA VAL A 455 -16.93 9.43 -2.89
C VAL A 455 -18.46 9.44 -2.84
N ALA A 456 -19.02 9.06 -1.69
CA ALA A 456 -20.45 9.16 -1.45
C ALA A 456 -20.80 10.52 -0.84
N SER A 457 -22.03 10.97 -1.00
CA SER A 457 -22.60 12.13 -0.30
C SER A 457 -22.99 11.79 1.13
N ASN A 458 -22.99 12.75 2.06
CA ASN A 458 -23.16 12.47 3.51
C ASN A 458 -24.50 11.78 3.86
N ASP A 459 -25.53 12.05 3.06
CA ASP A 459 -26.84 11.39 3.10
C ASP A 459 -26.86 10.00 2.45
N GLY A 460 -25.78 9.58 1.79
CA GLY A 460 -25.69 8.29 1.10
C GLY A 460 -26.49 8.20 -0.19
N MET A 461 -27.08 9.31 -0.67
CA MET A 461 -28.01 9.34 -1.80
C MET A 461 -27.35 9.61 -3.15
N TYR A 462 -26.10 10.09 -3.16
CA TYR A 462 -25.36 10.42 -4.36
C TYR A 462 -23.94 9.86 -4.29
N LEU A 463 -23.39 9.53 -5.44
CA LEU A 463 -21.99 9.15 -5.61
C LEU A 463 -21.35 10.10 -6.62
N ALA A 464 -20.14 10.58 -6.33
CA ALA A 464 -19.27 11.16 -7.34
C ALA A 464 -18.19 10.14 -7.69
N VAL A 465 -17.95 9.98 -8.98
CA VAL A 465 -17.08 8.96 -9.56
C VAL A 465 -16.15 9.65 -10.54
N ALA A 466 -14.84 9.49 -10.36
CA ALA A 466 -13.82 10.06 -11.23
C ALA A 466 -12.88 8.96 -11.73
N GLY A 467 -12.65 8.99 -13.03
CA GLY A 467 -11.70 8.15 -13.75
C GLY A 467 -10.33 8.82 -13.91
N SER A 468 -9.63 8.49 -14.99
CA SER A 468 -8.37 9.15 -15.36
C SER A 468 -8.58 10.64 -15.67
N HIS A 469 -9.71 10.98 -16.30
CA HIS A 469 -10.15 12.35 -16.53
C HIS A 469 -11.64 12.52 -16.17
N GLY A 470 -12.02 13.76 -15.86
CA GLY A 470 -13.40 14.13 -15.58
C GLY A 470 -13.98 13.51 -14.30
N LEU A 471 -15.29 13.72 -14.12
CA LEU A 471 -16.10 13.03 -13.12
C LEU A 471 -17.56 12.94 -13.56
N VAL A 472 -18.29 11.99 -12.99
CA VAL A 472 -19.73 11.82 -13.14
C VAL A 472 -20.41 11.70 -11.78
N LEU A 473 -21.68 12.12 -11.70
CA LEU A 473 -22.50 11.96 -10.50
C LEU A 473 -23.55 10.89 -10.74
N TYR A 474 -23.77 10.05 -9.74
CA TYR A 474 -24.87 9.09 -9.73
C TYR A 474 -25.85 9.44 -8.63
N ASP A 475 -27.12 9.51 -8.99
CA ASP A 475 -28.24 9.64 -8.06
C ASP A 475 -28.77 8.24 -7.76
N LEU A 476 -28.58 7.76 -6.53
CA LEU A 476 -29.01 6.42 -6.10
C LEU A 476 -30.53 6.29 -6.04
N ARG A 477 -31.25 7.38 -5.72
CA ARG A 477 -32.71 7.39 -5.61
C ARG A 477 -33.36 7.30 -6.97
N ASN A 478 -32.90 8.14 -7.90
CA ASN A 478 -33.46 8.22 -9.24
C ASN A 478 -32.81 7.25 -10.23
N LYS A 479 -31.73 6.57 -9.82
CA LYS A 479 -30.90 5.68 -10.66
C LYS A 479 -30.41 6.36 -11.94
N ARG A 480 -30.05 7.65 -11.86
CA ARG A 480 -29.63 8.47 -13.01
C ARG A 480 -28.18 8.93 -12.88
N TRP A 481 -27.47 8.89 -14.00
CA TRP A 481 -26.14 9.46 -14.15
C TRP A 481 -26.23 10.91 -14.64
N ARG A 482 -25.37 11.77 -14.12
CA ARG A 482 -25.13 13.12 -14.61
C ARG A 482 -23.68 13.20 -15.09
N PHE A 483 -23.51 13.72 -16.30
CA PHE A 483 -22.24 13.89 -16.97
C PHE A 483 -21.87 15.37 -17.05
N PHE A 484 -20.65 15.68 -17.48
CA PHE A 484 -20.32 17.03 -17.91
C PHE A 484 -21.13 17.41 -19.15
N GLY A 485 -21.53 18.68 -19.24
CA GLY A 485 -22.17 19.22 -20.45
C GLY A 485 -21.23 19.25 -21.65
N ASP A 486 -19.92 19.46 -21.40
CA ASP A 486 -18.88 19.59 -22.42
C ASP A 486 -17.75 18.58 -22.19
N VAL A 487 -17.54 17.68 -23.16
CA VAL A 487 -16.50 16.65 -23.13
C VAL A 487 -15.10 17.25 -23.12
N THR A 488 -14.89 18.40 -23.77
CA THR A 488 -13.58 19.06 -23.80
C THR A 488 -13.16 19.56 -22.43
N GLN A 489 -14.13 19.99 -21.62
CA GLN A 489 -13.88 20.40 -20.25
C GLN A 489 -13.62 19.19 -19.36
N GLU A 490 -14.38 18.12 -19.55
CA GLU A 490 -14.21 16.84 -18.84
C GLU A 490 -12.78 16.31 -18.99
N GLN A 491 -12.25 16.31 -20.22
CA GLN A 491 -10.88 15.85 -20.51
C GLN A 491 -9.78 16.75 -19.93
N LYS A 492 -10.08 18.01 -19.59
CA LYS A 492 -9.12 18.91 -18.91
C LYS A 492 -8.99 18.64 -17.42
N ILE A 493 -9.94 17.92 -16.82
CA ILE A 493 -9.94 17.63 -15.38
C ILE A 493 -9.17 16.35 -15.15
N GLN A 494 -8.01 16.41 -14.50
CA GLN A 494 -7.28 15.23 -14.05
C GLN A 494 -7.41 15.09 -12.53
N CYS A 495 -8.38 14.29 -12.09
CA CYS A 495 -8.69 14.11 -10.68
C CYS A 495 -7.59 13.30 -9.96
N LYS A 496 -6.98 13.89 -8.93
CA LYS A 496 -6.02 13.23 -8.01
C LYS A 496 -6.61 12.95 -6.63
N GLY A 497 -7.83 13.43 -6.39
CA GLY A 497 -8.58 13.18 -5.18
C GLY A 497 -9.96 13.83 -5.26
N LEU A 498 -10.91 13.25 -4.55
CA LEU A 498 -12.32 13.60 -4.63
C LEU A 498 -12.92 13.67 -3.23
N LEU A 499 -13.64 14.74 -2.94
CA LEU A 499 -14.30 14.98 -1.66
C LEU A 499 -15.74 15.42 -1.91
N TRP A 500 -16.60 15.20 -0.92
CA TRP A 500 -18.00 15.61 -0.99
C TRP A 500 -18.37 16.45 0.24
N LEU A 501 -18.85 17.66 -0.01
CA LEU A 501 -19.23 18.64 1.00
C LEU A 501 -20.69 19.08 0.78
N ARG A 502 -21.62 18.69 1.66
CA ARG A 502 -23.05 19.03 1.54
C ARG A 502 -23.62 18.74 0.13
N LYS A 503 -23.90 19.77 -0.68
CA LYS A 503 -24.38 19.67 -2.07
C LYS A 503 -23.29 20.05 -3.10
N ILE A 504 -22.02 20.00 -2.72
CA ILE A 504 -20.86 20.41 -3.52
C ILE A 504 -19.88 19.23 -3.62
N VAL A 505 -19.38 18.99 -4.82
CA VAL A 505 -18.33 18.03 -5.10
C VAL A 505 -17.02 18.79 -5.28
N ILE A 506 -16.00 18.38 -4.53
CA ILE A 506 -14.70 19.04 -4.54
C ILE A 506 -13.71 18.11 -5.21
N VAL A 507 -13.08 18.61 -6.26
CA VAL A 507 -12.13 17.86 -7.10
C VAL A 507 -10.75 18.44 -6.87
N CYS A 508 -9.80 17.62 -6.44
CA CYS A 508 -8.38 17.96 -6.51
C CYS A 508 -7.89 17.71 -7.93
N ASN A 509 -7.80 18.78 -8.71
CA ASN A 509 -7.37 18.76 -10.10
C ASN A 509 -5.86 18.96 -10.18
N TYR A 510 -5.20 18.23 -11.07
CA TYR A 510 -3.82 18.48 -11.46
C TYR A 510 -3.79 19.15 -12.83
N VAL A 511 -3.15 20.31 -12.91
CA VAL A 511 -3.04 21.10 -14.14
C VAL A 511 -1.69 20.84 -14.78
N GLU A 512 -1.68 20.01 -15.84
CA GLU A 512 -0.45 19.58 -16.51
C GLU A 512 0.38 20.75 -17.06
N THR A 513 -0.26 21.77 -17.63
CA THR A 513 0.43 22.91 -18.24
C THR A 513 1.25 23.75 -17.27
N SER A 514 0.81 23.83 -16.01
CA SER A 514 1.48 24.60 -14.95
C SER A 514 2.18 23.72 -13.91
N ASN A 515 1.99 22.39 -13.99
CA ASN A 515 2.42 21.44 -12.96
C ASN A 515 1.96 21.85 -11.55
N THR A 516 0.75 22.40 -11.44
CA THR A 516 0.14 22.83 -10.18
C THR A 516 -1.08 22.00 -9.82
N TYR A 517 -1.48 22.08 -8.55
CA TYR A 517 -2.66 21.41 -8.02
C TYR A 517 -3.67 22.46 -7.57
N GLU A 518 -4.95 22.15 -7.72
CA GLU A 518 -6.03 23.04 -7.32
C GLU A 518 -7.27 22.28 -6.86
N LEU A 519 -8.11 22.94 -6.06
CA LEU A 519 -9.44 22.46 -5.70
C LEU A 519 -10.49 23.18 -6.54
N LEU A 520 -11.29 22.41 -7.24
CA LEU A 520 -12.45 22.85 -8.00
C LEU A 520 -13.73 22.48 -7.23
N PHE A 521 -14.61 23.45 -7.04
CA PHE A 521 -15.86 23.28 -6.29
C PHE A 521 -17.05 23.28 -7.26
N PHE A 522 -17.59 22.10 -7.56
CA PHE A 522 -18.74 21.94 -8.45
C PHE A 522 -20.03 21.74 -7.67
N PRO A 523 -21.14 22.40 -8.04
CA PRO A 523 -22.43 22.13 -7.44
C PRO A 523 -22.94 20.77 -7.90
N ARG A 524 -23.66 20.06 -7.03
CA ARG A 524 -24.26 18.74 -7.34
C ARG A 524 -25.23 18.79 -8.52
N TYR A 525 -25.88 19.92 -8.77
CA TYR A 525 -26.94 20.00 -9.78
C TYR A 525 -26.43 20.18 -11.22
N HIS A 526 -25.22 20.72 -11.42
CA HIS A 526 -24.68 21.01 -12.74
C HIS A 526 -23.15 20.84 -12.75
N LEU A 527 -22.63 20.04 -13.69
CA LEU A 527 -21.20 19.81 -13.87
C LEU A 527 -20.71 20.48 -15.15
N ASP A 528 -20.16 21.68 -15.00
CA ASP A 528 -19.59 22.51 -16.07
C ASP A 528 -18.72 23.61 -15.42
N TYR A 529 -17.69 24.10 -16.11
CA TYR A 529 -16.92 25.25 -15.66
C TYR A 529 -17.77 26.51 -15.51
N SER A 530 -18.84 26.66 -16.30
CA SER A 530 -19.80 27.76 -16.15
C SER A 530 -20.47 27.80 -14.77
N SER A 531 -20.63 26.62 -14.15
CA SER A 531 -21.24 26.44 -12.83
C SER A 531 -20.23 26.31 -11.69
N LEU A 532 -18.93 26.49 -11.95
CA LEU A 532 -17.89 26.36 -10.95
C LEU A 532 -18.07 27.42 -9.85
N LEU A 533 -18.20 26.98 -8.59
CA LEU A 533 -18.45 27.88 -7.46
C LEU A 533 -17.19 28.60 -6.99
N TYR A 534 -16.05 27.91 -7.02
CA TYR A 534 -14.78 28.44 -6.55
C TYR A 534 -13.60 27.61 -7.06
N ARG A 535 -12.43 28.25 -7.15
CA ARG A 535 -11.15 27.63 -7.51
C ARG A 535 -10.10 28.04 -6.48
N LYS A 536 -9.46 27.05 -5.83
CA LYS A 536 -8.39 27.28 -4.86
C LYS A 536 -7.08 26.65 -5.35
N PRO A 537 -6.05 27.44 -5.70
CA PRO A 537 -4.72 26.88 -5.93
C PRO A 537 -4.15 26.30 -4.64
N LEU A 538 -3.46 25.16 -4.76
CA LEU A 538 -2.80 24.44 -3.67
C LEU A 538 -1.28 24.62 -3.75
N LEU A 539 -0.60 24.41 -2.61
CA LEU A 539 0.85 24.58 -2.50
C LEU A 539 1.65 23.48 -3.22
N GLY A 540 1.01 22.35 -3.49
CA GLY A 540 1.61 21.20 -4.14
C GLY A 540 0.68 20.00 -4.10
N ARG A 541 1.20 18.80 -4.38
CA ARG A 541 0.43 17.56 -4.36
C ARG A 541 -0.05 17.26 -2.93
N PRO A 542 -1.37 17.18 -2.68
CA PRO A 542 -1.89 16.75 -1.40
C PRO A 542 -1.52 15.29 -1.10
N ILE A 543 -1.11 15.03 0.15
CA ILE A 543 -0.90 13.66 0.67
C ILE A 543 -2.23 13.09 1.14
N VAL A 544 -2.97 13.86 1.93
CA VAL A 544 -4.26 13.47 2.52
C VAL A 544 -5.21 14.65 2.41
N MET A 545 -6.47 14.34 2.13
CA MET A 545 -7.55 15.30 2.22
C MET A 545 -8.74 14.68 2.94
N ASP A 546 -9.45 15.47 3.71
CA ASP A 546 -10.65 15.05 4.42
C ASP A 546 -11.65 16.21 4.53
N VAL A 547 -12.93 15.88 4.72
CA VAL A 547 -14.01 16.86 4.89
C VAL A 547 -14.84 16.49 6.10
N PHE A 548 -15.09 17.48 6.94
CA PHE A 548 -16.01 17.34 8.06
C PHE A 548 -16.85 18.60 8.25
N GLN A 549 -18.17 18.44 8.18
CA GLN A 549 -19.12 19.53 8.19
C GLN A 549 -18.79 20.58 7.12
N ASP A 550 -18.28 21.74 7.51
CA ASP A 550 -17.95 22.88 6.62
C ASP A 550 -16.43 23.10 6.50
N TYR A 551 -15.64 22.14 6.99
CA TYR A 551 -14.19 22.23 7.02
C TYR A 551 -13.55 21.25 6.06
N ILE A 552 -12.50 21.71 5.38
CA ILE A 552 -11.66 20.91 4.50
C ILE A 552 -10.27 20.84 5.12
N LEU A 553 -9.73 19.64 5.21
CA LEU A 553 -8.36 19.36 5.60
C LEU A 553 -7.56 19.03 4.36
N VAL A 554 -6.39 19.65 4.19
CA VAL A 554 -5.42 19.32 3.15
C VAL A 554 -4.05 19.23 3.79
N THR A 555 -3.32 18.15 3.54
CA THR A 555 -1.94 17.99 4.05
C THR A 555 -0.93 17.85 2.93
N TYR A 556 0.26 18.44 3.07
CA TYR A 556 1.36 18.40 2.12
C TYR A 556 2.63 17.78 2.72
N SER A 557 3.57 17.40 1.86
CA SER A 557 4.92 16.94 2.24
C SER A 557 5.83 18.14 2.48
N PRO A 558 6.73 18.17 3.48
CA PRO A 558 7.09 17.08 4.42
C PRO A 558 6.05 16.84 5.53
N PHE A 559 5.39 17.88 6.04
CA PHE A 559 4.17 17.80 6.85
C PHE A 559 3.57 19.18 7.13
N ASP A 560 2.90 19.74 6.12
CA ASP A 560 2.12 20.97 6.26
C ASP A 560 0.64 20.63 6.26
N VAL A 561 -0.14 21.23 7.16
CA VAL A 561 -1.56 20.93 7.39
C VAL A 561 -2.35 22.23 7.26
N HIS A 562 -3.23 22.29 6.28
CA HIS A 562 -4.09 23.42 6.01
C HIS A 562 -5.54 23.03 6.30
N ILE A 563 -6.21 23.83 7.13
CA ILE A 563 -7.63 23.69 7.45
C ILE A 563 -8.35 24.91 6.87
N PHE A 564 -9.28 24.65 5.96
CA PHE A 564 -10.13 25.67 5.36
C PHE A 564 -11.55 25.54 5.90
N HIS A 565 -12.22 26.68 6.10
CA HIS A 565 -13.63 26.76 6.41
C HIS A 565 -14.38 27.32 5.21
N VAL A 566 -15.39 26.58 4.77
CA VAL A 566 -16.20 26.85 3.58
C VAL A 566 -17.48 27.53 4.02
N MET A 567 -17.63 28.80 3.66
CA MET A 567 -18.85 29.58 3.87
C MET A 567 -19.60 29.69 2.55
N ILE A 568 -20.90 29.39 2.58
CA ILE A 568 -21.76 29.43 1.41
C ILE A 568 -22.85 30.46 1.69
N SER A 569 -22.93 31.49 0.84
CA SER A 569 -24.03 32.45 0.84
C SER A 569 -24.96 32.21 -0.33
N GLY A 570 -26.27 32.21 -0.07
CA GLY A 570 -27.30 31.87 -1.05
C GLY A 570 -27.64 30.38 -1.09
N GLU A 571 -28.78 30.05 -1.71
CA GLU A 571 -29.22 28.67 -1.86
C GLU A 571 -28.42 27.97 -2.96
N LEU A 572 -28.13 26.67 -2.78
CA LEU A 572 -27.52 25.83 -3.82
C LEU A 572 -28.64 25.23 -4.69
N SER A 573 -29.14 26.03 -5.62
CA SER A 573 -30.17 25.65 -6.59
C SER A 573 -29.81 26.14 -8.00
N PRO A 574 -30.37 25.55 -9.06
CA PRO A 574 -30.11 26.01 -10.43
C PRO A 574 -30.56 27.45 -10.71
N SER A 575 -31.52 27.96 -9.93
CA SER A 575 -32.11 29.29 -10.08
C SER A 575 -31.44 30.38 -9.26
N SER A 576 -30.49 30.03 -8.40
CA SER A 576 -29.77 30.96 -7.53
C SER A 576 -28.29 31.03 -7.91
N ASN A 577 -27.64 32.14 -7.57
CA ASN A 577 -26.21 32.35 -7.76
C ASN A 577 -25.50 32.26 -6.39
N PRO A 578 -25.24 31.05 -5.88
CA PRO A 578 -24.55 30.87 -4.61
C PRO A 578 -23.09 31.35 -4.72
N VAL A 579 -22.63 32.06 -3.71
CA VAL A 579 -21.23 32.48 -3.60
C VAL A 579 -20.54 31.65 -2.53
N LEU A 580 -19.43 31.01 -2.91
CA LEU A 580 -18.59 30.25 -1.99
C LEU A 580 -17.38 31.09 -1.58
N GLN A 581 -17.20 31.26 -0.27
CA GLN A 581 -16.02 31.88 0.31
C GLN A 581 -15.23 30.85 1.11
N LEU A 582 -13.92 30.79 0.85
CA LEU A 582 -13.00 29.91 1.56
C LEU A 582 -12.13 30.74 2.51
N SER A 583 -12.20 30.45 3.81
CA SER A 583 -11.35 31.08 4.83
C SER A 583 -10.33 30.10 5.36
N THR A 584 -9.06 30.50 5.44
CA THR A 584 -8.02 29.69 6.07
C THR A 584 -8.18 29.80 7.59
N VAL A 585 -8.49 28.68 8.23
CA VAL A 585 -8.65 28.62 9.70
C VAL A 585 -7.31 28.39 10.36
N ARG A 586 -6.47 27.54 9.74
CA ARG A 586 -5.20 27.17 10.32
C ARG A 586 -4.23 26.63 9.26
N GLU A 587 -2.96 26.98 9.45
CA GLU A 587 -1.81 26.40 8.78
C GLU A 587 -0.86 25.90 9.87
N LEU A 588 -0.47 24.63 9.82
CA LEU A 588 0.50 24.03 10.73
C LEU A 588 1.60 23.39 9.90
N SER A 589 2.85 23.82 10.08
CA SER A 589 4.01 23.14 9.54
C SER A 589 4.75 22.44 10.68
N ILE A 590 5.00 21.13 10.57
CA ILE A 590 5.90 20.43 11.51
C ILE A 590 7.20 20.11 10.78
N MET A 591 8.29 20.71 11.25
CA MET A 591 9.60 20.63 10.60
C MET A 591 10.41 19.36 10.87
N SER A 592 9.87 18.33 11.55
CA SER A 592 10.64 17.11 11.88
C SER A 592 9.89 15.76 11.83
N PRO A 593 9.01 15.50 10.85
CA PRO A 593 8.52 14.15 10.64
C PRO A 593 9.63 13.30 9.98
N LYS A 594 10.13 12.28 10.66
CA LYS A 594 10.99 11.24 10.02
C LYS A 594 10.33 10.64 8.77
N SER A 595 9.00 10.62 8.73
CA SER A 595 8.18 10.20 7.60
C SER A 595 6.88 11.02 7.52
N PRO A 596 6.38 11.33 6.32
CA PRO A 596 5.08 11.99 6.15
C PRO A 596 3.93 11.15 6.75
N PRO A 597 2.79 11.78 7.09
CA PRO A 597 1.60 11.11 7.60
C PRO A 597 1.02 10.21 6.52
N VAL A 598 0.63 8.99 6.89
CA VAL A 598 -0.02 8.07 5.95
C VAL A 598 -1.52 8.35 5.89
N SER A 599 -2.11 8.85 6.98
CA SER A 599 -3.52 9.24 7.03
C SER A 599 -3.77 10.26 8.14
N MET A 600 -4.70 11.18 7.88
CA MET A 600 -5.20 12.18 8.83
C MET A 600 -6.70 12.37 8.57
N ARG A 601 -7.49 12.47 9.64
CA ARG A 601 -8.93 12.70 9.54
C ARG A 601 -9.44 13.60 10.64
N PHE A 602 -10.56 14.25 10.37
CA PHE A 602 -11.37 14.85 11.42
C PHE A 602 -12.07 13.75 12.22
N ILE A 603 -12.15 13.93 13.55
CA ILE A 603 -12.96 13.07 14.41
C ILE A 603 -14.17 13.87 14.90
N PRO A 604 -15.40 13.41 14.65
CA PRO A 604 -16.58 13.99 15.29
C PRO A 604 -16.50 13.79 16.81
N GLU A 605 -16.78 14.83 17.59
CA GLU A 605 -17.06 14.63 19.01
C GLU A 605 -18.42 13.92 19.13
N GLN A 606 -18.45 12.73 19.73
CA GLN A 606 -19.70 12.11 20.15
C GLN A 606 -20.25 12.94 21.31
N ASN A 607 -21.29 13.73 21.06
CA ASN A 607 -22.06 14.35 22.12
C ASN A 607 -22.98 13.28 22.72
N ASP A 608 -22.54 12.65 23.81
CA ASP A 608 -23.36 11.71 24.61
C ASP A 608 -24.62 12.37 25.24
N LYS A 609 -24.92 13.63 24.94
CA LYS A 609 -26.02 14.40 25.53
C LYS A 609 -27.34 14.38 24.73
N GLU A 610 -27.35 13.88 23.49
CA GLU A 610 -28.57 13.87 22.66
C GLU A 610 -29.42 12.60 22.77
N VAL A 611 -28.94 11.54 23.43
CA VAL A 611 -29.70 10.28 23.59
C VAL A 611 -30.73 10.34 24.73
N LEU A 612 -30.72 11.38 25.57
CA LEU A 612 -31.55 11.48 26.78
C LEU A 612 -32.64 12.56 26.75
N LYS A 613 -32.98 13.12 25.59
CA LYS A 613 -34.04 14.15 25.45
C LYS A 613 -35.03 13.84 24.31
N ARG A 614 -35.61 12.64 24.29
CA ARG A 614 -36.78 12.36 23.44
C ARG A 614 -38.11 12.22 24.17
N ASP A 615 -38.12 12.27 25.50
CA ASP A 615 -39.36 12.23 26.28
C ASP A 615 -39.49 13.52 27.09
N THR A 616 -39.99 14.58 26.46
CA THR A 616 -40.89 15.59 27.04
C THR A 616 -41.21 16.64 25.98
N ASN A 617 -42.48 16.74 25.62
CA ASN A 617 -43.05 17.85 24.86
C ASN A 617 -42.82 19.15 25.62
N GLU A 618 -42.19 20.15 24.98
CA GLU A 618 -42.50 21.56 25.18
C GLU A 618 -41.84 22.41 24.08
N SER A 619 -42.64 23.32 23.53
CA SER A 619 -42.35 24.31 22.49
C SER A 619 -41.55 25.48 23.03
N TYR A 620 -40.43 25.87 22.42
CA TYR A 620 -39.87 27.23 22.55
C TYR A 620 -39.00 27.67 21.35
N ASP A 621 -38.97 28.99 21.21
CA ASP A 621 -38.59 29.83 20.06
C ASP A 621 -37.15 29.73 19.55
N LEU A 622 -37.04 29.96 18.24
CA LEU A 622 -35.83 30.33 17.51
C LEU A 622 -35.51 31.80 17.77
N LEU A 623 -34.40 32.10 18.45
CA LEU A 623 -33.47 33.21 18.14
C LEU A 623 -32.29 33.24 19.13
N SER A 624 -31.09 33.47 18.57
CA SER A 624 -29.82 33.79 19.24
C SER A 624 -29.11 32.68 20.04
N GLN A 625 -28.28 31.90 19.34
CA GLN A 625 -27.06 31.35 19.94
C GLN A 625 -25.84 31.75 19.12
N GLN A 626 -24.98 32.56 19.75
CA GLN A 626 -23.61 32.82 19.29
C GLN A 626 -22.85 31.49 19.15
N PRO A 627 -21.87 31.38 18.23
CA PRO A 627 -21.14 30.14 18.02
C PRO A 627 -20.23 29.86 19.22
N SER A 628 -20.71 29.02 20.14
CA SER A 628 -19.94 28.51 21.27
C SER A 628 -18.69 27.77 20.79
N SER A 629 -17.56 28.06 21.42
CA SER A 629 -16.22 27.57 21.12
C SER A 629 -16.15 26.06 20.80
N LEU A 630 -15.85 25.74 19.55
CA LEU A 630 -15.61 24.37 19.11
C LEU A 630 -14.22 23.89 19.54
N LYS A 631 -14.19 23.03 20.57
CA LYS A 631 -13.06 22.13 20.83
C LYS A 631 -13.18 21.01 19.79
N ARG A 632 -12.21 20.83 18.90
CA ARG A 632 -12.25 19.75 17.88
C ARG A 632 -10.92 19.04 17.83
N ARG A 633 -10.96 17.71 17.76
CA ARG A 633 -9.77 16.86 17.76
C ARG A 633 -9.42 16.48 16.32
N VAL A 634 -8.16 16.65 15.94
CA VAL A 634 -7.60 16.07 14.72
C VAL A 634 -6.77 14.86 15.15
N VAL A 635 -7.03 13.71 14.54
CA VAL A 635 -6.23 12.53 14.80
C VAL A 635 -5.28 12.29 13.65
N LEU A 636 -4.01 12.19 14.02
CA LEU A 636 -2.91 11.82 13.17
C LEU A 636 -2.65 10.33 13.34
N SER A 637 -2.71 9.57 12.26
CA SER A 637 -2.13 8.24 12.25
C SER A 637 -0.74 8.31 11.62
N LYS A 638 0.31 8.32 12.46
CA LYS A 638 1.67 8.06 12.01
C LYS A 638 1.89 6.55 12.04
N ARG A 639 2.15 5.92 10.89
CA ARG A 639 2.48 4.49 10.85
C ARG A 639 3.89 4.27 11.40
N PHE A 640 3.99 4.10 12.72
CA PHE A 640 5.08 3.38 13.38
C PHE A 640 4.48 2.35 14.33
N HIS A 641 4.11 1.18 13.78
CA HIS A 641 3.50 0.06 14.48
C HIS A 641 2.28 0.46 15.35
N GLY A 642 1.14 0.77 14.71
CA GLY A 642 -0.15 0.88 15.41
C GLY A 642 -0.34 2.11 16.30
N LEU A 643 0.39 3.20 16.06
CA LEU A 643 0.38 4.36 16.94
C LEU A 643 -0.52 5.50 16.45
N THR A 644 -1.61 5.73 17.18
CA THR A 644 -2.51 6.86 17.00
C THR A 644 -1.98 8.07 17.77
N MET A 645 -1.65 9.15 17.06
CA MET A 645 -1.26 10.42 17.65
C MET A 645 -2.47 11.35 17.64
N VAL A 646 -2.97 11.73 18.82
CA VAL A 646 -4.10 12.65 18.95
C VAL A 646 -3.55 14.06 19.14
N ILE A 647 -3.77 14.96 18.18
CA ILE A 647 -3.41 16.37 18.33
C ILE A 647 -4.63 17.08 18.90
N ARG A 648 -4.52 17.51 20.16
CA ARG A 648 -5.57 18.29 20.83
C ARG A 648 -5.30 19.76 20.58
N VAL A 649 -6.22 20.40 19.86
CA VAL A 649 -6.21 21.83 19.64
C VAL A 649 -7.29 22.46 20.51
N CYS A 650 -6.89 23.25 21.50
CA CYS A 650 -7.82 24.07 22.30
C CYS A 650 -7.54 25.55 22.02
N ARG A 651 -8.61 26.33 21.78
CA ARG A 651 -8.57 27.79 21.76
C ARG A 651 -9.08 28.25 23.13
N CYS A 652 -8.24 28.91 23.93
CA CYS A 652 -8.64 29.46 25.23
C CYS A 652 -8.06 30.87 25.34
N GLY A 653 -8.83 31.88 24.95
CA GLY A 653 -8.39 33.28 25.01
C GLY A 653 -7.10 33.57 24.23
N THR A 654 -6.50 34.73 24.48
CA THR A 654 -5.31 35.31 23.83
C THR A 654 -4.00 34.53 24.01
N HIS A 655 -4.05 33.27 24.44
CA HIS A 655 -2.87 32.45 24.69
C HIS A 655 -2.91 31.12 23.93
N HIS A 656 -1.84 30.85 23.19
CA HIS A 656 -1.61 29.61 22.47
C HIS A 656 -1.08 28.53 23.44
N MET A 657 -1.82 27.45 23.63
CA MET A 657 -1.32 26.23 24.25
C MET A 657 -1.33 25.10 23.21
N GLU A 658 -0.14 24.58 22.92
CA GLU A 658 0.07 23.41 22.07
C GLU A 658 0.38 22.19 22.96
N GLN A 659 -0.39 21.11 22.81
CA GLN A 659 -0.09 19.84 23.45
C GLN A 659 0.09 18.77 22.38
N VAL A 660 1.35 18.38 22.16
CA VAL A 660 1.76 17.37 21.18
C VAL A 660 2.11 16.11 21.95
N LEU A 661 1.28 15.06 21.85
CA LEU A 661 1.52 13.80 22.54
C LEU A 661 2.06 12.76 21.55
N LEU A 662 3.37 12.55 21.55
CA LEU A 662 4.05 11.52 20.74
C LEU A 662 4.34 10.30 21.61
N SER A 663 3.71 9.17 21.31
CA SER A 663 4.08 7.90 21.94
C SER A 663 5.17 7.20 21.10
N LYS A 664 6.39 7.24 21.61
CA LYS A 664 7.38 6.12 21.63
C LYS A 664 8.70 6.52 22.30
N ARG A 665 9.01 7.82 22.42
CA ARG A 665 9.98 8.41 23.35
C ARG A 665 9.51 9.83 23.63
N ILE A 666 9.41 10.21 24.91
CA ILE A 666 9.04 11.57 25.31
C ILE A 666 10.20 12.50 24.91
N PHE A 667 10.01 13.30 23.87
CA PHE A 667 10.82 14.50 23.64
C PHE A 667 9.97 15.70 24.06
N CYS A 668 10.40 16.41 25.09
CA CYS A 668 9.83 17.71 25.45
C CYS A 668 10.36 18.76 24.47
N SER A 669 9.51 19.33 23.61
CA SER A 669 9.86 20.58 22.93
C SER A 669 9.60 21.76 23.87
N TRP A 670 10.57 22.65 23.98
CA TRP A 670 10.47 23.88 24.75
C TRP A 670 9.77 24.97 23.94
N ILE A 671 8.80 25.64 24.56
CA ILE A 671 8.38 26.98 24.18
C ILE A 671 8.59 27.86 25.42
N ARG A 672 9.52 28.82 25.33
CA ARG A 672 9.73 29.82 26.38
C ARG A 672 8.57 30.81 26.33
N SER A 673 7.80 30.90 27.40
CA SER A 673 7.10 32.14 27.79
C SER A 673 6.96 32.16 29.32
N LEU A 674 7.28 33.30 29.94
CA LEU A 674 7.36 33.47 31.38
C LEU A 674 5.97 33.43 32.04
N SER A 675 5.74 32.42 32.87
CA SER A 675 5.04 32.43 34.18
C SER A 675 4.20 31.17 34.43
N LEU A 676 4.37 30.63 35.66
CA LEU A 676 3.81 29.40 36.26
C LEU A 676 4.25 28.04 35.69
N ILE A 677 5.07 27.34 36.48
CA ILE A 677 5.54 25.97 36.28
C ILE A 677 4.46 24.99 36.79
N ALA A 678 3.72 24.36 35.87
CA ALA A 678 2.97 23.14 36.16
C ALA A 678 3.53 22.00 35.30
N ARG A 679 4.10 20.97 35.94
CA ARG A 679 4.57 19.76 35.25
C ARG A 679 3.49 18.69 35.31
N CYS A 680 2.91 18.33 34.15
CA CYS A 680 2.06 17.15 34.02
C CYS A 680 2.84 16.05 33.30
N ILE A 681 2.97 14.87 33.93
CA ILE A 681 3.55 13.68 33.31
C ILE A 681 2.39 12.73 32.99
N LEU A 682 2.26 12.34 31.72
CA LEU A 682 1.34 11.31 31.27
C LEU A 682 2.10 9.99 31.12
N LEU A 683 1.72 8.97 31.87
CA LEU A 683 2.21 7.60 31.66
C LEU A 683 1.09 6.77 31.05
N VAL A 684 1.40 6.09 29.94
CA VAL A 684 0.47 5.21 29.23
C VAL A 684 0.93 3.77 29.43
N PHE A 685 0.11 2.96 30.09
CA PHE A 685 0.23 1.51 30.08
C PHE A 685 -0.90 0.91 29.25
N PHE A 686 -0.62 -0.21 28.58
CA PHE A 686 -1.56 -0.92 27.71
C PHE A 686 -2.94 -1.07 28.37
N GLN A 687 -3.97 -0.59 27.66
CA GLN A 687 -5.42 -0.81 27.85
C GLN A 687 -6.23 -0.10 28.95
N THR A 688 -5.71 0.81 29.76
CA THR A 688 -6.59 1.71 30.58
C THR A 688 -6.02 3.11 30.79
N LEU A 689 -6.89 4.13 30.73
CA LEU A 689 -6.57 5.56 30.94
C LEU A 689 -6.82 5.92 32.42
N VAL A 690 -5.76 6.25 33.18
CA VAL A 690 -5.87 6.76 34.54
C VAL A 690 -5.21 8.14 34.62
N TRP A 691 -5.92 9.11 35.21
CA TRP A 691 -5.37 10.44 35.50
C TRP A 691 -4.78 10.46 36.90
N LEU A 692 -3.51 10.82 37.02
CA LEU A 692 -2.85 11.03 38.31
C LEU A 692 -2.14 12.38 38.29
N LEU A 693 -2.60 13.30 39.15
CA LEU A 693 -1.98 14.60 39.37
C LEU A 693 -0.94 14.44 40.48
N VAL A 694 0.34 14.57 40.14
CA VAL A 694 1.44 14.61 41.11
C VAL A 694 1.88 16.05 41.28
N PHE A 695 1.77 16.58 42.50
CA PHE A 695 2.29 17.90 42.86
C PHE A 695 3.70 17.75 43.47
N PRO A 696 4.65 18.65 43.17
CA PRO A 696 5.86 18.75 43.97
C PRO A 696 5.49 19.22 45.39
N ARG A 697 6.14 18.63 46.40
CA ARG A 697 5.95 19.03 47.80
C ARG A 697 6.32 20.49 47.98
N GLY A 698 5.34 21.32 48.37
CA GLY A 698 5.57 22.70 48.80
C GLY A 698 4.70 23.78 48.16
N CYS A 699 3.37 23.58 48.05
CA CYS A 699 2.45 24.67 47.71
C CYS A 699 1.45 24.93 48.87
N PRO A 700 1.24 26.19 49.27
CA PRO A 700 0.40 26.56 50.43
C PRO A 700 -1.11 26.38 50.16
N SER A 701 -1.83 26.16 51.26
CA SER A 701 -3.17 25.59 51.38
C SER A 701 -4.34 26.55 51.13
N GLN A 702 -4.37 27.29 50.02
CA GLN A 702 -5.49 28.17 49.68
C GLN A 702 -5.97 27.99 48.23
N LEU A 703 -6.73 26.91 48.00
CA LEU A 703 -7.72 26.73 46.92
C LEU A 703 -8.37 25.34 47.10
N ARG A 704 -9.07 25.15 48.22
CA ARG A 704 -9.91 23.96 48.48
C ARG A 704 -11.38 24.30 48.28
N SER A 705 -11.79 24.46 47.02
CA SER A 705 -13.18 24.25 46.59
C SER A 705 -13.25 24.12 45.07
N PHE A 706 -13.04 22.91 44.57
CA PHE A 706 -13.48 22.53 43.23
C PHE A 706 -14.24 21.21 43.32
N HIS A 707 -15.47 21.21 42.80
CA HIS A 707 -16.33 20.05 42.77
C HIS A 707 -15.73 18.93 41.91
N ALA A 708 -15.63 17.73 42.49
CA ALA A 708 -15.43 16.51 41.73
C ALA A 708 -16.68 16.24 40.89
N LEU A 709 -16.53 16.22 39.56
CA LEU A 709 -17.56 15.70 38.66
C LEU A 709 -17.49 14.17 38.72
N SER A 710 -18.30 13.59 39.60
CA SER A 710 -18.63 12.17 39.60
C SER A 710 -19.48 11.86 38.36
N LEU A 711 -18.93 11.11 37.41
CA LEU A 711 -19.72 10.30 36.49
C LEU A 711 -19.80 8.90 37.11
N HIS A 712 -20.93 8.63 37.76
CA HIS A 712 -21.31 7.28 38.17
C HIS A 712 -21.48 6.39 36.92
N LEU A 713 -20.52 5.52 36.68
CA LEU A 713 -20.77 4.23 36.06
C LEU A 713 -20.32 3.16 37.07
N LYS A 714 -21.30 2.34 37.49
CA LYS A 714 -21.17 1.33 38.54
C LYS A 714 -19.92 0.44 38.33
N PRO A 715 -19.12 0.18 39.37
CA PRO A 715 -17.84 -0.51 39.23
C PRO A 715 -18.03 -2.03 39.04
N LYS A 716 -17.56 -2.55 37.90
CA LYS A 716 -17.28 -3.97 37.70
C LYS A 716 -15.89 -4.26 38.27
N GLN A 717 -15.78 -5.24 39.17
CA GLN A 717 -14.52 -5.91 39.46
C GLN A 717 -14.12 -6.75 38.23
N TYR A 718 -12.99 -6.40 37.62
CA TYR A 718 -12.12 -7.36 36.96
C TYR A 718 -10.78 -7.32 37.69
N CYS A 719 -10.37 -8.48 38.19
CA CYS A 719 -8.98 -8.82 38.46
C CYS A 719 -8.31 -9.07 37.10
N ILE A 720 -7.18 -8.40 36.83
CA ILE A 720 -6.23 -8.86 35.82
C ILE A 720 -5.21 -9.70 36.58
N VAL A 721 -5.32 -11.02 36.46
CA VAL A 721 -4.26 -11.98 36.79
C VAL A 721 -3.84 -12.60 35.46
N TYR A 722 -2.55 -12.54 35.17
CA TYR A 722 -1.91 -13.24 34.05
C TYR A 722 -2.00 -14.75 34.27
N TYR A 723 -2.61 -15.51 33.34
CA TYR A 723 -2.24 -16.90 33.07
C TYR A 723 -2.59 -17.28 31.63
N ASP A 724 -1.60 -17.91 30.98
CA ASP A 724 -1.76 -18.85 29.87
C ASP A 724 -2.68 -20.01 30.32
N ILE A 725 -3.47 -20.58 29.40
CA ILE A 725 -4.07 -21.95 29.36
C ILE A 725 -5.43 -21.96 28.63
N SER A 726 -5.62 -23.03 27.87
CA SER A 726 -6.66 -23.29 26.87
C SER A 726 -7.96 -23.95 27.38
N PHE A 727 -9.01 -23.75 26.57
CA PHE A 727 -10.20 -24.57 26.27
C PHE A 727 -11.40 -24.81 27.24
N ARG A 728 -12.58 -24.69 26.58
CA ARG A 728 -13.92 -25.33 26.76
C ARG A 728 -14.89 -24.84 27.85
N GLY A 729 -15.93 -24.15 27.38
CA GLY A 729 -17.30 -24.70 27.32
C GLY A 729 -18.24 -24.60 28.54
N THR A 730 -19.33 -23.85 28.32
CA THR A 730 -20.73 -24.07 28.74
C THR A 730 -21.33 -23.48 30.04
N ARG A 731 -22.34 -22.62 29.79
CA ARG A 731 -23.66 -22.41 30.41
C ARG A 731 -23.83 -21.71 31.78
N LEU A 732 -24.76 -20.75 31.76
CA LEU A 732 -25.32 -19.93 32.84
C LEU A 732 -26.09 -20.72 33.92
N MET A 733 -26.10 -20.23 35.16
CA MET A 733 -27.32 -19.81 35.91
C MET A 733 -26.99 -19.13 37.27
N LYS A 734 -27.89 -18.23 37.70
CA LYS A 734 -27.86 -17.29 38.84
C LYS A 734 -28.01 -17.95 40.23
N LEU A 735 -27.45 -17.35 41.29
CA LEU A 735 -28.17 -16.69 42.42
C LEU A 735 -27.23 -16.25 43.58
N CYS A 736 -27.64 -15.16 44.26
CA CYS A 736 -26.95 -14.42 45.33
C CYS A 736 -27.08 -15.05 46.73
N ALA A 737 -26.09 -14.83 47.62
CA ALA A 737 -26.25 -14.31 49.00
C ALA A 737 -24.89 -14.31 49.77
N TRP A 738 -24.65 -13.26 50.56
CA TRP A 738 -23.48 -13.02 51.41
C TRP A 738 -23.76 -13.44 52.87
N GLN A 739 -22.75 -13.89 53.64
CA GLN A 739 -22.61 -13.53 55.07
C GLN A 739 -21.21 -13.79 55.69
N ILE A 740 -20.55 -12.69 56.08
CA ILE A 740 -19.80 -12.37 57.33
C ILE A 740 -18.81 -13.39 57.95
N CYS A 741 -17.54 -12.97 58.13
CA CYS A 741 -16.88 -12.95 59.45
C CYS A 741 -15.67 -12.01 59.54
N GLN A 742 -15.54 -11.35 60.70
CA GLN A 742 -14.47 -10.44 61.12
C GLN A 742 -13.30 -11.18 61.81
N GLN A 743 -12.20 -10.44 61.98
CA GLN A 743 -11.28 -10.35 63.13
C GLN A 743 -9.83 -10.87 63.02
N LYS A 744 -8.95 -9.92 63.33
CA LYS A 744 -7.75 -9.97 64.21
C LYS A 744 -6.38 -10.35 63.64
N ASN A 745 -5.47 -9.37 63.82
CA ASN A 745 -4.09 -9.44 64.30
C ASN A 745 -3.31 -10.74 64.05
N LEU A 746 -2.17 -10.66 63.36
CA LEU A 746 -0.87 -11.04 63.94
C LEU A 746 0.30 -10.53 63.07
N THR A 747 1.16 -9.80 63.77
CA THR A 747 2.58 -9.46 63.60
C THR A 747 3.45 -10.21 62.57
N SER A 748 4.31 -9.39 61.92
CA SER A 748 5.72 -9.61 61.55
C SER A 748 6.19 -10.99 61.07
N LEU A 749 6.83 -11.01 59.89
CA LEU A 749 8.20 -11.51 59.75
C LEU A 749 8.76 -11.11 58.37
N THR A 750 9.86 -10.36 58.42
CA THR A 750 10.85 -10.17 57.35
C THR A 750 11.49 -11.49 56.96
N VAL A 751 11.60 -11.78 55.66
CA VAL A 751 12.84 -11.72 54.84
C VAL A 751 12.45 -11.32 53.43
#